data_AF-A0A9E0NNE4-F1
#
_entry.id   AF-A0A9E0NNE4-F1
#
_cell.length_a   1.000
_cell.length_b   1.000
_cell.length_c   1.000
_cell.angle_alpha   90.00
_cell.angle_beta   90.00
_cell.angle_gamma   90.00
#
_symmetry.space_group_name_H-M   'P 1'
#
loop_
_entity.id
_entity.type
_entity.pdbx_description
1 polymer ?
#
loop_
_entity_poly.entity_id
_entity_poly.type
_entity_poly.pdbx_seq_one_letter_code
_entity_poly.pdbx_strand_id
1 'polypeptide(L)'
;MKNFLPPRVLALLAVLLSSYTLPCLPAAAAEKVTLQLNWYHQFQFAGYYAAVEKGYYRQADLDVTLKETAPGTDAIISVISGNAEFGVTGSNLLVAHAANKPVVALAALLQHSPQVFFSRQKGRLAEQAGKRMMLDSQADELLAYLKKEGLAANRFTQVEHSYAPQDLIRGKTDLMSGSLLNEAFELDRAKIGYQTLQPLAAGLDFYDGVLFTSEQMVKDHPDTVRAFRAASLRGWQYATEHPEEIVELIRSKYTQRVSQEQLQFESRQVLSLIDAAKTPLGNMTADRWNKIGAIYASLDKMPANAPLGNFLYDPTPPKKDDKPIVDFRMLGMIAAAAVLAVLLILVSMRLARIQFALRIDRQRLHALQEQMRVNEERYQGLFNSMDNGFALNEIICDKNDQPVDYRFLEVNPAFEKVSGMPREKLVGKRASEVLQAADDDWLEQFADVARNGQPKRFEKFAQKTCRWFATDAYSPSPGKFAIVTQEITERKQMEIALTKVNVELRQQYEEISKLQEKLREQAVRDPLTGLHNRRYLDETLTRELSRAKRENYPLCVILIDLDFFKKVNDTYGHQAGDEVLKTFAKLMQEHARQGDVACRYGGEEFMLMLPKMPTDVAVARANLLREKFAATRIPFGDTHIGTTLSIGVAIFPLHGETPDELTNNADQCLYIAKSEGRNRVILFDPNRTADNSPIGGHGHDGHGGHDAPAPHTPPAPPAPPAPPAPPAPPAPPAPPAAAPI
;
A
#
# COMPACT_ATOMS: atom_id res chain seq x y z
N MET A 1 27.56 56.63 56.31
CA MET A 1 26.71 57.85 56.20
C MET A 1 25.98 57.81 54.87
N LYS A 2 24.70 58.21 54.92
CA LYS A 2 23.71 58.30 53.85
C LYS A 2 24.29 58.73 52.50
N ASN A 3 24.06 57.93 51.46
CA ASN A 3 23.94 58.40 50.08
C ASN A 3 22.80 57.61 49.43
N PHE A 4 21.57 58.05 49.73
CA PHE A 4 20.40 57.69 48.95
C PHE A 4 20.61 58.18 47.52
N LEU A 5 20.41 57.32 46.53
CA LEU A 5 20.31 57.75 45.15
C LEU A 5 19.21 58.82 45.04
N PRO A 6 19.41 59.89 44.26
CA PRO A 6 18.42 60.94 44.12
C PRO A 6 17.08 60.35 43.61
N PRO A 7 15.92 60.84 44.09
CA PRO A 7 14.60 60.25 43.81
C PRO A 7 14.25 60.19 42.31
N ARG A 8 14.93 61.01 41.47
CA ARG A 8 14.82 60.96 40.01
C ARG A 8 15.43 59.70 39.37
N VAL A 9 16.45 59.10 40.00
CA VAL A 9 17.10 57.87 39.50
C VAL A 9 16.32 56.62 39.93
N LEU A 10 15.70 56.64 41.11
CA LEU A 10 14.75 55.61 41.54
C LEU A 10 13.46 55.62 40.69
N ALA A 11 12.97 56.80 40.30
CA ALA A 11 11.86 56.91 39.35
C ALA A 11 12.23 56.40 37.94
N LEU A 12 13.46 56.65 37.48
CA LEU A 12 13.94 56.14 36.19
C LEU A 12 14.13 54.60 36.21
N LEU A 13 14.62 54.05 37.32
CA LEU A 13 14.75 52.60 37.53
C LEU A 13 13.38 51.91 37.66
N ALA A 14 12.39 52.53 38.28
CA ALA A 14 11.03 52.00 38.35
C ALA A 14 10.31 52.00 37.00
N VAL A 15 10.60 52.97 36.12
CA VAL A 15 10.07 53.02 34.73
C VAL A 15 10.81 52.05 33.80
N LEU A 16 12.09 51.76 34.07
CA LEU A 16 12.89 50.76 33.34
C LEU A 16 12.62 49.31 33.79
N LEU A 17 12.17 49.09 35.03
CA LEU A 17 11.76 47.78 35.54
C LEU A 17 10.29 47.45 35.25
N SER A 18 9.43 48.43 35.02
CA SER A 18 8.03 48.19 34.58
C SER A 18 7.89 47.92 33.08
N SER A 19 8.97 48.04 32.31
CA SER A 19 9.01 47.79 30.85
C SER A 19 9.61 46.44 30.45
N TYR A 20 9.96 45.59 31.42
CA TYR A 20 10.37 44.19 31.23
C TYR A 20 9.30 43.22 31.74
N THR A 21 8.05 43.44 31.38
CA THR A 21 7.13 42.31 31.22
C THR A 21 7.29 41.82 29.79
N LEU A 22 8.00 40.70 29.59
CA LEU A 22 7.84 39.95 28.34
C LEU A 22 6.33 39.77 28.14
N PRO A 23 5.74 40.21 27.01
CA PRO A 23 4.40 39.75 26.69
C PRO A 23 4.51 38.23 26.59
N CYS A 24 3.90 37.54 27.54
CA CYS A 24 3.50 36.15 27.33
C CYS A 24 2.69 36.20 26.05
N LEU A 25 3.26 35.74 24.94
CA LEU A 25 2.51 35.53 23.72
C LEU A 25 1.33 34.65 24.16
N PRO A 26 0.08 35.08 23.98
CA PRO A 26 -1.05 34.21 24.28
C PRO A 26 -0.80 32.93 23.48
N ALA A 27 -0.89 31.77 24.14
CA ALA A 27 -0.94 30.51 23.44
C ALA A 27 -1.98 30.67 22.33
N ALA A 28 -1.53 30.61 21.07
CA ALA A 28 -2.42 30.83 19.93
C ALA A 28 -3.57 29.83 20.10
N ALA A 29 -4.80 30.33 20.20
CA ALA A 29 -5.95 29.47 20.32
C ALA A 29 -5.97 28.54 19.09
N ALA A 30 -6.15 27.25 19.31
CA ALA A 30 -6.19 26.26 18.23
C ALA A 30 -7.15 26.74 17.13
N GLU A 31 -6.69 26.70 15.88
CA GLU A 31 -7.47 27.18 14.74
C GLU A 31 -8.68 26.26 14.56
N LYS A 32 -9.88 26.84 14.59
CA LYS A 32 -11.12 26.09 14.44
C LYS A 32 -11.37 25.81 12.98
N VAL A 33 -11.48 24.54 12.63
CA VAL A 33 -11.76 24.13 11.26
C VAL A 33 -12.85 23.05 11.23
N THR A 34 -13.68 23.08 10.20
CA THR A 34 -14.78 22.15 10.00
C THR A 34 -14.52 21.25 8.81
N LEU A 35 -14.71 19.94 9.00
CA LEU A 35 -14.78 18.96 7.91
C LEU A 35 -16.23 18.61 7.63
N GLN A 36 -16.71 18.97 6.44
CA GLN A 36 -18.03 18.58 5.96
C GLN A 36 -17.99 17.15 5.39
N LEU A 37 -18.69 16.23 6.04
CA LEU A 37 -18.90 14.87 5.54
C LEU A 37 -19.98 14.88 4.45
N ASN A 38 -19.87 13.97 3.47
CA ASN A 38 -20.88 13.75 2.43
C ASN A 38 -21.95 12.72 2.80
N TRP A 39 -21.89 12.18 4.03
CA TRP A 39 -22.86 11.20 4.53
C TRP A 39 -22.95 11.27 6.05
N TYR A 40 -23.83 10.42 6.58
CA TYR A 40 -23.95 10.17 8.01
C TYR A 40 -22.70 9.51 8.60
N HIS A 41 -22.49 9.70 9.91
CA HIS A 41 -21.39 9.06 10.63
C HIS A 41 -21.36 7.54 10.41
N GLN A 42 -20.29 7.06 9.80
CA GLN A 42 -20.04 5.67 9.38
C GLN A 42 -18.53 5.38 9.29
N PHE A 43 -18.12 4.12 9.11
CA PHE A 43 -16.72 3.71 9.08
C PHE A 43 -15.93 4.30 7.90
N GLN A 44 -16.57 4.69 6.80
CA GLN A 44 -15.93 5.40 5.69
C GLN A 44 -15.27 6.74 6.07
N PHE A 45 -15.48 7.23 7.29
CA PHE A 45 -14.82 8.42 7.85
C PHE A 45 -13.86 8.10 9.01
N ALA A 46 -13.52 6.82 9.19
CA ALA A 46 -12.74 6.27 10.31
C ALA A 46 -11.48 7.07 10.63
N GLY A 47 -10.69 7.43 9.61
CA GLY A 47 -9.45 8.17 9.85
C GLY A 47 -9.65 9.57 10.40
N TYR A 48 -10.77 10.23 10.11
CA TYR A 48 -11.08 11.54 10.68
C TYR A 48 -11.45 11.45 12.15
N TYR A 49 -12.19 10.42 12.56
CA TYR A 49 -12.46 10.16 13.97
C TYR A 49 -11.17 9.83 14.73
N ALA A 50 -10.34 8.94 14.16
CA ALA A 50 -9.04 8.61 14.74
C ALA A 50 -8.18 9.87 14.92
N ALA A 51 -8.13 10.76 13.93
CA ALA A 51 -7.36 12.01 14.03
C ALA A 51 -7.86 12.96 15.12
N VAL A 52 -9.17 13.03 15.36
CA VAL A 52 -9.76 13.80 16.47
C VAL A 52 -9.41 13.15 17.81
N GLU A 53 -9.70 11.86 17.97
CA GLU A 53 -9.63 11.17 19.26
C GLU A 53 -8.20 10.87 19.72
N LYS A 54 -7.32 10.52 18.78
CA LYS A 54 -5.88 10.35 19.05
C LYS A 54 -5.15 11.68 19.18
N GLY A 55 -5.85 12.80 18.96
CA GLY A 55 -5.32 14.14 19.13
C GLY A 55 -4.34 14.56 18.05
N TYR A 56 -4.33 13.91 16.88
CA TYR A 56 -3.44 14.29 15.77
C TYR A 56 -3.74 15.70 15.26
N TYR A 57 -5.01 16.12 15.26
CA TYR A 57 -5.36 17.51 14.96
C TYR A 57 -4.91 18.49 16.06
N ARG A 58 -5.08 18.12 17.33
CA ARG A 58 -4.63 18.94 18.47
C ARG A 58 -3.12 19.11 18.51
N GLN A 59 -2.36 18.08 18.15
CA GLN A 59 -0.89 18.15 18.00
C GLN A 59 -0.45 19.06 16.85
N ALA A 60 -1.36 19.36 15.92
CA ALA A 60 -1.15 20.26 14.80
C ALA A 60 -1.79 21.65 15.03
N ASP A 61 -2.17 21.96 16.29
CA ASP A 61 -2.85 23.20 16.69
C ASP A 61 -4.20 23.46 15.99
N LEU A 62 -4.91 22.38 15.61
CA LEU A 62 -6.22 22.42 14.97
C LEU A 62 -7.32 21.90 15.90
N ASP A 63 -8.40 22.67 16.04
CA ASP A 63 -9.66 22.28 16.68
C ASP A 63 -10.67 21.88 15.60
N VAL A 64 -10.72 20.58 15.30
CA VAL A 64 -11.50 20.06 14.16
C VAL A 64 -12.89 19.63 14.59
N THR A 65 -13.90 20.18 13.93
CA THR A 65 -15.30 19.73 14.03
C THR A 65 -15.69 18.90 12.81
N LEU A 66 -16.21 17.70 13.03
CA LEU A 66 -16.75 16.85 11.98
C LEU A 66 -18.25 17.09 11.85
N LYS A 67 -18.70 17.54 10.67
CA LYS A 67 -20.11 17.89 10.43
C LYS A 67 -20.75 16.83 9.53
N GLU A 68 -21.63 16.01 10.11
CA GLU A 68 -22.44 15.08 9.33
C GLU A 68 -23.47 15.81 8.45
N THR A 69 -23.93 15.12 7.41
CA THR A 69 -24.92 15.66 6.48
C THR A 69 -25.82 14.54 5.96
N ALA A 70 -27.07 14.89 5.63
CA ALA A 70 -28.02 13.97 5.02
C ALA A 70 -27.69 13.70 3.52
N PRO A 71 -28.02 12.50 3.01
CA PRO A 71 -27.90 12.15 1.60
C PRO A 71 -28.44 13.23 0.66
N GLY A 72 -27.70 13.55 -0.41
CA GLY A 72 -28.10 14.54 -1.41
C GLY A 72 -27.67 15.98 -1.12
N THR A 73 -27.08 16.27 0.04
CA THR A 73 -26.47 17.60 0.30
C THR A 73 -25.05 17.65 -0.27
N ASP A 74 -24.78 18.62 -1.13
CA ASP A 74 -23.48 18.75 -1.80
C ASP A 74 -22.41 19.35 -0.85
N ALA A 75 -21.50 18.52 -0.37
CA ALA A 75 -20.37 18.95 0.47
C ALA A 75 -19.51 20.02 -0.22
N ILE A 76 -19.46 20.02 -1.57
CA ILE A 76 -18.72 21.01 -2.35
C ILE A 76 -19.30 22.41 -2.12
N ILE A 77 -20.63 22.54 -2.09
CA ILE A 77 -21.30 23.82 -1.84
C ILE A 77 -20.95 24.35 -0.45
N SER A 78 -20.97 23.49 0.57
CA SER A 78 -20.63 23.89 1.95
C SER A 78 -19.23 24.51 2.03
N VAL A 79 -18.24 23.91 1.35
CA VAL A 79 -16.85 24.37 1.37
C VAL A 79 -16.66 25.67 0.56
N ILE A 80 -17.18 25.74 -0.67
CA ILE A 80 -17.02 26.95 -1.51
C ILE A 80 -17.80 28.15 -0.97
N SER A 81 -18.87 27.93 -0.20
CA SER A 81 -19.63 28.99 0.48
C SER A 81 -19.00 29.43 1.81
N GLY A 82 -17.91 28.80 2.26
CA GLY A 82 -17.24 29.12 3.51
C GLY A 82 -17.97 28.63 4.77
N ASN A 83 -18.90 27.68 4.63
CA ASN A 83 -19.57 27.05 5.79
C ASN A 83 -18.74 25.92 6.41
N ALA A 84 -17.70 25.46 5.72
CA ALA A 84 -16.69 24.53 6.20
C ALA A 84 -15.37 24.76 5.46
N GLU A 85 -14.24 24.55 6.13
CA GLU A 85 -12.91 24.74 5.54
C GLU A 85 -12.48 23.54 4.68
N PHE A 86 -12.95 22.33 5.04
CA PHE A 86 -12.63 21.09 4.35
C PHE A 86 -13.89 20.28 4.07
N GLY A 87 -13.83 19.42 3.06
CA GLY A 87 -14.90 18.49 2.76
C GLY A 87 -14.39 17.14 2.28
N VAL A 88 -15.29 16.15 2.30
CA VAL A 88 -15.08 14.84 1.68
C VAL A 88 -16.15 14.63 0.61
N THR A 89 -15.75 14.17 -0.56
CA THR A 89 -16.69 13.84 -1.66
C THR A 89 -16.07 12.79 -2.59
N GLY A 90 -16.73 12.49 -3.71
CA GLY A 90 -16.20 11.59 -4.72
C GLY A 90 -15.40 12.31 -5.81
N SER A 91 -15.18 11.60 -6.92
CA SER A 91 -14.52 12.16 -8.11
C SER A 91 -15.32 13.25 -8.84
N ASN A 92 -16.60 13.47 -8.48
CA ASN A 92 -17.43 14.57 -9.01
C ASN A 92 -16.85 15.95 -8.67
N LEU A 93 -15.90 16.03 -7.74
CA LEU A 93 -15.09 17.22 -7.49
C LEU A 93 -14.39 17.75 -8.75
N LEU A 94 -13.98 16.87 -9.67
CA LEU A 94 -13.35 17.29 -10.93
C LEU A 94 -14.36 18.02 -11.85
N VAL A 95 -15.62 17.60 -11.85
CA VAL A 95 -16.70 18.29 -12.60
C VAL A 95 -16.93 19.68 -12.03
N ALA A 96 -16.92 19.82 -10.69
CA ALA A 96 -16.98 21.12 -10.04
C ALA A 96 -15.82 22.03 -10.45
N HIS A 97 -14.59 21.51 -10.47
CA HIS A 97 -13.41 22.26 -10.91
C HIS A 97 -13.53 22.70 -12.39
N ALA A 98 -13.94 21.79 -13.28
CA ALA A 98 -14.15 22.09 -14.70
C ALA A 98 -15.25 23.15 -14.95
N ALA A 99 -16.20 23.26 -14.01
CA ALA A 99 -17.20 24.33 -13.98
C ALA A 99 -16.68 25.64 -13.34
N ASN A 100 -15.36 25.79 -13.17
CA ASN A 100 -14.67 26.93 -12.53
C ASN A 100 -15.06 27.16 -11.06
N LYS A 101 -15.51 26.11 -10.34
CA LYS A 101 -15.61 26.21 -8.88
C LYS A 101 -14.21 26.13 -8.26
N PRO A 102 -13.87 26.99 -7.28
CA PRO A 102 -12.52 27.10 -6.74
C PRO A 102 -12.22 25.98 -5.72
N VAL A 103 -12.08 24.75 -6.20
CA VAL A 103 -11.85 23.55 -5.37
C VAL A 103 -10.50 22.91 -5.66
N VAL A 104 -9.89 22.34 -4.61
CA VAL A 104 -8.59 21.65 -4.67
C VAL A 104 -8.69 20.29 -3.98
N ALA A 105 -8.36 19.22 -4.70
CA ALA A 105 -8.24 17.86 -4.18
C ALA A 105 -6.94 17.70 -3.38
N LEU A 106 -7.06 17.29 -2.11
CA LEU A 106 -5.93 17.12 -1.19
C LEU A 106 -5.44 15.68 -1.11
N ALA A 107 -6.35 14.70 -1.09
CA ALA A 107 -6.02 13.28 -0.98
C ALA A 107 -7.21 12.40 -1.42
N ALA A 108 -6.94 11.27 -2.09
CA ALA A 108 -7.95 10.24 -2.35
C ALA A 108 -7.78 9.10 -1.35
N LEU A 109 -8.75 8.94 -0.45
CA LEU A 109 -8.69 7.94 0.62
C LEU A 109 -9.06 6.55 0.12
N LEU A 110 -10.11 6.44 -0.68
CA LEU A 110 -10.51 5.19 -1.34
C LEU A 110 -9.93 5.20 -2.76
N GLN A 111 -9.08 4.21 -3.07
CA GLN A 111 -8.46 4.09 -4.38
C GLN A 111 -9.43 3.59 -5.45
N HIS A 112 -10.54 2.98 -5.02
CA HIS A 112 -11.65 2.53 -5.85
C HIS A 112 -12.99 2.95 -5.25
N SER A 113 -13.89 3.40 -6.12
CA SER A 113 -15.27 3.74 -5.75
C SER A 113 -16.07 2.50 -5.33
N PRO A 114 -16.90 2.60 -4.28
CA PRO A 114 -17.78 1.52 -3.83
C PRO A 114 -19.08 1.41 -4.64
N GLN A 115 -19.30 2.29 -5.62
CA GLN A 115 -20.54 2.36 -6.40
C GLN A 115 -20.73 1.11 -7.28
N VAL A 116 -21.88 0.46 -7.13
CA VAL A 116 -22.24 -0.75 -7.89
C VAL A 116 -23.71 -0.76 -8.26
N PHE A 117 -24.08 -1.56 -9.26
CA PHE A 117 -25.45 -2.01 -9.38
C PHE A 117 -25.65 -3.34 -8.65
N PHE A 118 -26.70 -3.43 -7.86
CA PHE A 118 -27.22 -4.66 -7.28
C PHE A 118 -28.35 -5.21 -8.15
N SER A 119 -28.24 -6.47 -8.55
CA SER A 119 -29.29 -7.19 -9.28
C SER A 119 -29.63 -8.51 -8.59
N ARG A 120 -30.91 -8.89 -8.58
CA ARG A 120 -31.32 -10.23 -8.12
C ARG A 120 -31.09 -11.32 -9.16
N GLN A 121 -30.92 -10.93 -10.41
CA GLN A 121 -30.72 -11.86 -11.52
C GLN A 121 -29.26 -11.84 -11.94
N LYS A 122 -28.71 -13.03 -12.19
CA LYS A 122 -27.38 -13.16 -12.78
C LYS A 122 -27.43 -12.75 -14.24
N GLY A 123 -26.37 -12.08 -14.71
CA GLY A 123 -26.19 -11.75 -16.11
C GLY A 123 -25.33 -10.50 -16.29
N ARG A 124 -25.06 -10.15 -17.54
CA ARG A 124 -24.38 -8.88 -17.87
C ARG A 124 -25.35 -7.71 -17.77
N LEU A 125 -24.84 -6.50 -17.59
CA LEU A 125 -25.66 -5.29 -17.51
C LEU A 125 -26.52 -5.11 -18.79
N ALA A 126 -25.98 -5.45 -19.96
CA ALA A 126 -26.68 -5.40 -21.23
C ALA A 126 -27.91 -6.33 -21.33
N GLU A 127 -27.85 -7.49 -20.68
CA GLU A 127 -28.96 -8.46 -20.61
C GLU A 127 -30.06 -8.01 -19.64
N GLN A 128 -29.83 -6.92 -18.89
CA GLN A 128 -30.80 -6.35 -17.97
C GLN A 128 -31.63 -5.23 -18.60
N ALA A 129 -31.41 -4.90 -19.88
CA ALA A 129 -32.21 -3.92 -20.60
C ALA A 129 -33.71 -4.27 -20.58
N GLY A 130 -34.57 -3.25 -20.46
CA GLY A 130 -36.02 -3.36 -20.35
C GLY A 130 -36.52 -3.51 -18.91
N LYS A 131 -35.66 -3.88 -17.97
CA LYS A 131 -36.03 -4.09 -16.56
C LYS A 131 -36.21 -2.78 -15.80
N ARG A 132 -36.78 -2.87 -14.59
CA ARG A 132 -36.92 -1.74 -13.68
C ARG A 132 -35.58 -1.43 -13.03
N MET A 133 -35.15 -0.18 -13.14
CA MET A 133 -33.89 0.28 -12.60
C MET A 133 -34.12 1.47 -11.68
N MET A 134 -33.64 1.34 -10.45
CA MET A 134 -33.43 2.46 -9.55
C MET A 134 -32.00 2.93 -9.73
N LEU A 135 -31.83 4.14 -10.26
CA LEU A 135 -30.53 4.77 -10.45
C LEU A 135 -30.52 6.11 -9.72
N ASP A 136 -29.58 6.27 -8.79
CA ASP A 136 -29.32 7.55 -8.16
C ASP A 136 -28.82 8.55 -9.23
N SER A 137 -29.43 9.72 -9.25
CA SER A 137 -29.05 10.87 -10.08
C SER A 137 -27.59 11.31 -9.89
N GLN A 138 -26.98 11.02 -8.74
CA GLN A 138 -25.60 11.37 -8.42
C GLN A 138 -24.60 10.23 -8.72
N ALA A 139 -25.06 9.08 -9.18
CA ALA A 139 -24.23 7.94 -9.54
C ALA A 139 -23.64 8.07 -10.95
N ASP A 140 -22.87 9.14 -11.19
CA ASP A 140 -22.27 9.43 -12.50
C ASP A 140 -21.38 8.27 -13.02
N GLU A 141 -20.71 7.54 -12.13
CA GLU A 141 -19.91 6.37 -12.50
C GLU A 141 -20.77 5.22 -13.03
N LEU A 142 -21.95 4.99 -12.45
CA LEU A 142 -22.89 3.98 -12.93
C LEU A 142 -23.55 4.42 -14.26
N LEU A 143 -23.75 5.72 -14.46
CA LEU A 143 -24.14 6.28 -15.76
C LEU A 143 -23.05 6.06 -16.81
N ALA A 144 -21.77 6.28 -16.47
CA ALA A 144 -20.64 5.97 -17.35
C ALA A 144 -20.59 4.48 -17.69
N TYR A 145 -20.90 3.61 -16.72
CA TYR A 145 -20.95 2.18 -16.95
C TYR A 145 -22.03 1.79 -17.95
N LEU A 146 -23.26 2.32 -17.80
CA LEU A 146 -24.33 2.14 -18.79
C LEU A 146 -23.91 2.61 -20.18
N LYS A 147 -23.32 3.82 -20.29
CA LYS A 147 -22.87 4.37 -21.57
C LYS A 147 -21.77 3.52 -22.22
N LYS A 148 -20.82 3.03 -21.42
CA LYS A 148 -19.71 2.18 -21.89
C LYS A 148 -20.19 0.83 -22.43
N GLU A 149 -21.25 0.27 -21.84
CA GLU A 149 -21.93 -0.94 -22.31
C GLU A 149 -22.88 -0.69 -23.51
N GLY A 150 -22.93 0.55 -24.02
CA GLY A 150 -23.82 0.92 -25.13
C GLY A 150 -25.30 0.95 -24.75
N LEU A 151 -25.62 1.11 -23.46
CA LEU A 151 -26.97 1.12 -22.93
C LEU A 151 -27.41 2.55 -22.64
N ALA A 152 -28.37 3.05 -23.42
CA ALA A 152 -29.04 4.29 -23.09
C ALA A 152 -29.95 4.08 -21.87
N ALA A 153 -29.99 5.06 -20.95
CA ALA A 153 -30.78 4.97 -19.72
C ALA A 153 -32.29 4.77 -19.98
N ASN A 154 -32.79 5.23 -21.13
CA ASN A 154 -34.19 5.04 -21.57
C ASN A 154 -34.52 3.59 -21.97
N ARG A 155 -33.52 2.69 -22.07
CA ARG A 155 -33.75 1.26 -22.25
C ARG A 155 -34.21 0.58 -20.98
N PHE A 156 -34.22 1.26 -19.85
CA PHE A 156 -34.72 0.75 -18.57
C PHE A 156 -36.00 1.48 -18.19
N THR A 157 -36.87 0.78 -17.46
CA THR A 157 -38.00 1.42 -16.81
C THR A 157 -37.46 2.09 -15.55
N GLN A 158 -37.26 3.42 -15.59
CA GLN A 158 -36.75 4.12 -14.42
C GLN A 158 -37.76 4.10 -13.28
N VAL A 159 -37.26 3.76 -12.09
CA VAL A 159 -37.98 3.84 -10.83
C VAL A 159 -37.23 4.84 -9.94
N GLU A 160 -37.98 5.71 -9.27
CA GLU A 160 -37.40 6.68 -8.34
C GLU A 160 -36.56 5.95 -7.26
N HIS A 161 -35.36 6.46 -7.01
CA HIS A 161 -34.43 5.84 -6.09
C HIS A 161 -34.87 6.07 -4.64
N SER A 162 -35.32 5.02 -3.95
CA SER A 162 -35.82 5.11 -2.58
C SER A 162 -34.73 5.06 -1.50
N TYR A 163 -33.49 4.73 -1.89
CA TYR A 163 -32.36 4.48 -0.98
C TYR A 163 -32.63 3.35 0.04
N ALA A 164 -33.64 2.53 -0.21
CA ALA A 164 -34.03 1.41 0.64
C ALA A 164 -33.72 0.09 -0.07
N PRO A 165 -32.71 -0.69 0.37
CA PRO A 165 -32.43 -2.02 -0.20
C PRO A 165 -33.65 -2.94 -0.23
N GLN A 166 -34.63 -2.71 0.65
CA GLN A 166 -35.88 -3.46 0.73
C GLN A 166 -36.68 -3.42 -0.57
N ASP A 167 -36.53 -2.41 -1.41
CA ASP A 167 -37.22 -2.34 -2.69
C ASP A 167 -36.65 -3.33 -3.72
N LEU A 168 -35.35 -3.62 -3.67
CA LEU A 168 -34.77 -4.72 -4.43
C LEU A 168 -35.23 -6.08 -3.85
N ILE A 169 -35.21 -6.23 -2.52
CA ILE A 169 -35.64 -7.45 -1.82
C ILE A 169 -37.10 -7.80 -2.15
N ARG A 170 -38.00 -6.81 -2.12
CA ARG A 170 -39.43 -6.98 -2.42
C ARG A 170 -39.73 -7.06 -3.92
N GLY A 171 -38.73 -6.88 -4.77
CA GLY A 171 -38.90 -6.91 -6.23
C GLY A 171 -39.69 -5.72 -6.78
N LYS A 172 -39.60 -4.54 -6.15
CA LYS A 172 -40.10 -3.29 -6.73
C LYS A 172 -39.20 -2.77 -7.84
N THR A 173 -37.92 -3.10 -7.77
CA THR A 173 -36.93 -2.88 -8.83
C THR A 173 -36.18 -4.17 -9.11
N ASP A 174 -35.61 -4.28 -10.30
CA ASP A 174 -34.82 -5.45 -10.72
C ASP A 174 -33.32 -5.15 -10.62
N LEU A 175 -32.96 -3.88 -10.83
CA LEU A 175 -31.61 -3.33 -10.70
C LEU A 175 -31.64 -2.09 -9.79
N MET A 176 -30.66 -1.95 -8.90
CA MET A 176 -30.57 -0.82 -7.98
C MET A 176 -29.13 -0.33 -7.87
N SER A 177 -28.89 0.96 -8.08
CA SER A 177 -27.61 1.58 -7.71
C SER A 177 -27.43 1.55 -6.19
N GLY A 178 -26.23 1.29 -5.72
CA GLY A 178 -25.92 1.35 -4.30
C GLY A 178 -24.43 1.28 -4.05
N SER A 179 -24.08 1.20 -2.77
CA SER A 179 -22.71 1.11 -2.31
C SER A 179 -22.40 -0.26 -1.73
N LEU A 180 -21.22 -0.79 -2.04
CA LEU A 180 -20.66 -1.98 -1.39
C LEU A 180 -20.46 -1.81 0.12
N LEU A 181 -20.50 -0.57 0.63
CA LEU A 181 -20.31 -0.25 2.04
C LEU A 181 -21.58 -0.50 2.88
N ASN A 182 -22.77 -0.29 2.29
CA ASN A 182 -24.04 -0.23 3.02
C ASN A 182 -25.08 -1.25 2.52
N GLU A 183 -25.52 -1.13 1.28
CA GLU A 183 -26.62 -1.94 0.71
C GLU A 183 -26.28 -3.43 0.70
N ALA A 184 -25.01 -3.78 0.46
CA ALA A 184 -24.54 -5.16 0.45
C ALA A 184 -24.78 -5.88 1.80
N PHE A 185 -24.54 -5.20 2.93
CA PHE A 185 -24.77 -5.76 4.26
C PHE A 185 -26.25 -6.12 4.49
N GLU A 186 -27.15 -5.22 4.10
CA GLU A 186 -28.59 -5.42 4.28
C GLU A 186 -29.12 -6.56 3.39
N LEU A 187 -28.59 -6.69 2.18
CA LEU A 187 -28.91 -7.80 1.27
C LEU A 187 -28.38 -9.14 1.76
N ASP A 188 -27.13 -9.18 2.28
CA ASP A 188 -26.53 -10.37 2.89
C ASP A 188 -27.33 -10.81 4.12
N ARG A 189 -27.71 -9.86 5.00
CA ARG A 189 -28.52 -10.14 6.20
C ARG A 189 -29.90 -10.68 5.84
N ALA A 190 -30.50 -10.19 4.75
CA ALA A 190 -31.76 -10.70 4.23
C ALA A 190 -31.64 -12.09 3.58
N LYS A 191 -30.42 -12.62 3.41
CA LYS A 191 -30.11 -13.90 2.75
C LYS A 191 -30.70 -13.99 1.33
N ILE A 192 -30.76 -12.86 0.63
CA ILE A 192 -31.23 -12.79 -0.75
C ILE A 192 -30.02 -13.00 -1.67
N GLY A 193 -30.13 -13.88 -2.66
CA GLY A 193 -29.13 -13.98 -3.71
C GLY A 193 -29.12 -12.72 -4.58
N TYR A 194 -27.98 -12.06 -4.69
CA TYR A 194 -27.76 -10.92 -5.59
C TYR A 194 -26.41 -11.02 -6.30
N GLN A 195 -26.28 -10.27 -7.39
CA GLN A 195 -25.06 -10.01 -8.12
C GLN A 195 -24.71 -8.52 -8.00
N THR A 196 -23.42 -8.21 -7.85
CA THR A 196 -22.90 -6.86 -8.00
C THR A 196 -22.31 -6.68 -9.39
N LEU A 197 -22.74 -5.64 -10.11
CA LEU A 197 -22.17 -5.23 -11.38
C LEU A 197 -21.34 -3.97 -11.12
N GLN A 198 -20.03 -4.13 -11.14
CA GLN A 198 -19.09 -3.08 -10.74
C GLN A 198 -18.51 -2.37 -11.96
N PRO A 199 -18.51 -1.02 -12.00
CA PRO A 199 -17.85 -0.23 -13.06
C PRO A 199 -16.37 -0.59 -13.23
N LEU A 200 -15.69 -0.92 -12.13
CA LEU A 200 -14.28 -1.32 -12.12
C LEU A 200 -14.00 -2.52 -13.05
N ALA A 201 -14.92 -3.49 -13.14
CA ALA A 201 -14.77 -4.64 -14.04
C ALA A 201 -14.79 -4.25 -15.52
N ALA A 202 -15.43 -3.12 -15.86
CA ALA A 202 -15.40 -2.53 -17.19
C ALA A 202 -14.22 -1.56 -17.37
N GLY A 203 -13.31 -1.43 -16.41
CA GLY A 203 -12.19 -0.48 -16.46
C GLY A 203 -12.61 0.98 -16.26
N LEU A 204 -13.71 1.23 -15.57
CA LEU A 204 -14.09 2.54 -15.04
C LEU A 204 -13.64 2.58 -13.59
N ASP A 205 -12.57 3.31 -13.32
CA ASP A 205 -11.89 3.30 -12.01
C ASP A 205 -11.83 4.71 -11.45
N PHE A 206 -12.78 5.02 -10.57
CA PHE A 206 -12.93 6.33 -9.93
C PHE A 206 -12.34 6.32 -8.51
N TYR A 207 -11.79 7.46 -8.10
CA TYR A 207 -11.49 7.71 -6.69
C TYR A 207 -12.78 8.01 -5.91
N ASP A 208 -12.77 7.67 -4.63
CA ASP A 208 -13.79 8.10 -3.67
C ASP A 208 -13.15 8.49 -2.33
N GLY A 209 -13.93 9.07 -1.41
CA GLY A 209 -13.42 9.61 -0.16
C GLY A 209 -12.36 10.68 -0.41
N VAL A 210 -12.52 11.49 -1.45
CA VAL A 210 -11.60 12.57 -1.82
C VAL A 210 -11.72 13.69 -0.79
N LEU A 211 -10.67 13.85 0.01
CA LEU A 211 -10.50 15.00 0.88
C LEU A 211 -10.16 16.23 0.02
N PHE A 212 -10.88 17.32 0.21
CA PHE A 212 -10.70 18.56 -0.56
C PHE A 212 -10.89 19.82 0.28
N THR A 213 -10.47 20.95 -0.28
CA THR A 213 -10.68 22.30 0.26
C THR A 213 -10.90 23.31 -0.88
N SER A 214 -11.02 24.60 -0.56
CA SER A 214 -11.11 25.67 -1.55
C SER A 214 -9.73 26.20 -1.98
N GLU A 215 -9.62 26.75 -3.19
CA GLU A 215 -8.38 27.44 -3.63
C GLU A 215 -8.01 28.59 -2.70
N GLN A 216 -9.02 29.27 -2.13
CA GLN A 216 -8.82 30.35 -1.16
C GLN A 216 -8.14 29.84 0.12
N MET A 217 -8.54 28.67 0.63
CA MET A 217 -7.93 28.07 1.82
C MET A 217 -6.46 27.70 1.57
N VAL A 218 -6.15 27.16 0.38
CA VAL A 218 -4.76 26.85 -0.01
C VAL A 218 -3.91 28.12 -0.07
N LYS A 219 -4.48 29.22 -0.53
CA LYS A 219 -3.78 30.51 -0.68
C LYS A 219 -3.59 31.25 0.64
N ASP A 220 -4.65 31.34 1.44
CA ASP A 220 -4.68 32.16 2.65
C ASP A 220 -4.16 31.42 3.88
N HIS A 221 -4.40 30.11 3.96
CA HIS A 221 -4.07 29.25 5.10
C HIS A 221 -3.28 27.99 4.69
N PRO A 222 -2.15 28.12 3.95
CA PRO A 222 -1.41 26.98 3.41
C PRO A 222 -0.85 26.04 4.50
N ASP A 223 -0.48 26.59 5.66
CA ASP A 223 0.03 25.83 6.79
C ASP A 223 -1.08 24.97 7.42
N THR A 224 -2.28 25.53 7.58
CA THR A 224 -3.48 24.85 8.06
C THR A 224 -3.87 23.71 7.13
N VAL A 225 -3.87 23.93 5.80
CA VAL A 225 -4.15 22.87 4.81
C VAL A 225 -3.16 21.71 4.92
N ARG A 226 -1.85 22.03 5.01
CA ARG A 226 -0.80 21.02 5.14
C ARG A 226 -0.93 20.23 6.44
N ALA A 227 -1.14 20.93 7.55
CA ALA A 227 -1.32 20.36 8.88
C ALA A 227 -2.56 19.46 8.95
N PHE A 228 -3.69 19.94 8.44
CA PHE A 228 -4.95 19.21 8.40
C PHE A 228 -4.79 17.92 7.59
N ARG A 229 -4.30 18.02 6.35
CA ARG A 229 -4.05 16.86 5.47
C ARG A 229 -3.14 15.84 6.15
N ALA A 230 -2.01 16.27 6.73
CA ALA A 230 -1.06 15.37 7.38
C ALA A 230 -1.69 14.66 8.60
N ALA A 231 -2.43 15.39 9.43
CA ALA A 231 -3.12 14.83 10.59
C ALA A 231 -4.24 13.84 10.17
N SER A 232 -5.02 14.16 9.13
CA SER A 232 -6.04 13.25 8.58
C SER A 232 -5.41 11.95 8.08
N LEU A 233 -4.29 12.02 7.35
CA LEU A 233 -3.60 10.83 6.85
C LEU A 233 -3.02 9.96 7.98
N ARG A 234 -2.48 10.56 9.06
CA ARG A 234 -2.09 9.80 10.26
C ARG A 234 -3.29 9.13 10.93
N GLY A 235 -4.43 9.81 10.99
CA GLY A 235 -5.67 9.24 11.51
C GLY A 235 -6.12 8.04 10.69
N TRP A 236 -6.07 8.13 9.36
CA TRP A 236 -6.39 7.01 8.47
C TRP A 236 -5.39 5.86 8.59
N GLN A 237 -4.10 6.14 8.72
CA GLN A 237 -3.10 5.11 9.00
C GLN A 237 -3.46 4.35 10.29
N TYR A 238 -3.74 5.08 11.38
CA TYR A 238 -4.16 4.45 12.64
C TYR A 238 -5.43 3.63 12.48
N ALA A 239 -6.44 4.15 11.77
CA ALA A 239 -7.70 3.45 11.54
C ALA A 239 -7.54 2.15 10.74
N THR A 240 -6.56 2.09 9.83
CA THR A 240 -6.24 0.86 9.09
C THR A 240 -5.52 -0.18 9.94
N GLU A 241 -4.72 0.25 10.92
CA GLU A 241 -3.98 -0.62 11.84
C GLU A 241 -4.86 -1.11 13.01
N HIS A 242 -5.91 -0.35 13.37
CA HIS A 242 -6.78 -0.59 14.54
C HIS A 242 -8.29 -0.55 14.21
N PRO A 243 -8.78 -1.35 13.24
CA PRO A 243 -10.16 -1.24 12.77
C PRO A 243 -11.21 -1.60 13.83
N GLU A 244 -10.99 -2.61 14.70
CA GLU A 244 -11.98 -2.96 15.72
C GLU A 244 -12.16 -1.85 16.76
N GLU A 245 -11.07 -1.19 17.16
CA GLU A 245 -11.10 -0.06 18.08
C GLU A 245 -11.90 1.11 17.49
N ILE A 246 -11.69 1.42 16.21
CA ILE A 246 -12.41 2.51 15.56
C ILE A 246 -13.89 2.18 15.37
N VAL A 247 -14.25 0.92 15.11
CA VAL A 247 -15.66 0.50 15.10
C VAL A 247 -16.33 0.79 16.45
N GLU A 248 -15.67 0.42 17.56
CA GLU A 248 -16.19 0.67 18.90
C GLU A 248 -16.29 2.16 19.21
N LEU A 249 -15.30 2.95 18.79
CA LEU A 249 -15.29 4.40 18.93
C LEU A 249 -16.45 5.04 18.17
N ILE A 250 -16.67 4.68 16.91
CA ILE A 250 -17.75 5.21 16.08
C ILE A 250 -19.10 4.92 16.73
N ARG A 251 -19.31 3.67 17.16
CA ARG A 251 -20.54 3.24 17.80
C ARG A 251 -20.77 3.96 19.14
N SER A 252 -19.73 4.15 19.94
CA SER A 252 -19.90 4.75 21.28
C SER A 252 -20.09 6.26 21.23
N LYS A 253 -19.41 6.96 20.32
CA LYS A 253 -19.30 8.43 20.33
C LYS A 253 -20.04 9.15 19.20
N TYR A 254 -20.11 8.54 18.01
CA TYR A 254 -20.55 9.25 16.80
C TYR A 254 -21.92 8.82 16.29
N THR A 255 -22.31 7.54 16.41
CA THR A 255 -23.62 7.08 15.95
C THR A 255 -24.12 5.84 16.67
N GLN A 256 -25.42 5.83 17.00
CA GLN A 256 -26.15 4.65 17.46
C GLN A 256 -27.08 4.06 16.37
N ARG A 257 -27.08 4.65 15.17
CA ARG A 257 -27.98 4.25 14.06
C ARG A 257 -27.51 2.99 13.34
N VAL A 258 -26.21 2.70 13.43
CA VAL A 258 -25.55 1.61 12.70
C VAL A 258 -25.10 0.56 13.72
N SER A 259 -25.40 -0.71 13.47
CA SER A 259 -25.02 -1.79 14.38
C SER A 259 -23.50 -2.02 14.35
N GLN A 260 -22.97 -2.64 15.42
CA GLN A 260 -21.56 -3.03 15.44
C GLN A 260 -21.21 -3.97 14.27
N GLU A 261 -22.09 -4.93 13.98
CA GLU A 261 -21.92 -5.89 12.88
C GLU A 261 -21.83 -5.18 11.52
N GLN A 262 -22.67 -4.17 11.30
CA GLN A 262 -22.65 -3.39 10.07
C GLN A 262 -21.38 -2.53 9.97
N LEU A 263 -20.93 -1.88 11.06
CA LEU A 263 -19.66 -1.14 11.07
C LEU A 263 -18.45 -2.05 10.84
N GLN A 264 -18.47 -3.29 11.35
CA GLN A 264 -17.43 -4.29 11.08
C GLN A 264 -17.47 -4.79 9.63
N PHE A 265 -18.66 -4.90 9.02
CA PHE A 265 -18.79 -5.19 7.61
C PHE A 265 -18.21 -4.05 6.77
N GLU A 266 -18.65 -2.82 7.05
CA GLU A 266 -18.20 -1.61 6.38
C GLU A 266 -16.69 -1.46 6.48
N SER A 267 -16.09 -1.72 7.64
CA SER A 267 -14.64 -1.63 7.82
C SER A 267 -13.87 -2.55 6.88
N ARG A 268 -14.29 -3.81 6.74
CA ARG A 268 -13.65 -4.74 5.78
C ARG A 268 -13.75 -4.22 4.35
N GLN A 269 -14.90 -3.67 3.96
CA GLN A 269 -15.11 -3.13 2.62
C GLN A 269 -14.26 -1.89 2.37
N VAL A 270 -14.26 -0.91 3.29
CA VAL A 270 -13.42 0.29 3.23
C VAL A 270 -11.94 -0.07 3.12
N LEU A 271 -11.44 -0.97 3.98
CA LEU A 271 -10.03 -1.39 3.94
C LEU A 271 -9.64 -2.05 2.62
N SER A 272 -10.57 -2.80 2.00
CA SER A 272 -10.34 -3.41 0.69
C SER A 272 -10.23 -2.36 -0.44
N LEU A 273 -10.91 -1.23 -0.31
CA LEU A 273 -10.96 -0.15 -1.30
C LEU A 273 -9.82 0.88 -1.13
N ILE A 274 -9.20 0.98 0.04
CA ILE A 274 -8.01 1.82 0.25
C ILE A 274 -6.78 1.24 -0.47
N ASP A 275 -6.69 -0.09 -0.60
CA ASP A 275 -5.55 -0.82 -1.20
C ASP A 275 -4.17 -0.38 -0.64
N ALA A 276 -4.12 -0.15 0.69
CA ALA A 276 -2.97 0.42 1.40
C ALA A 276 -1.66 -0.38 1.22
N ALA A 277 -1.74 -1.67 0.86
CA ALA A 277 -0.60 -2.51 0.57
C ALA A 277 0.08 -2.18 -0.77
N LYS A 278 -0.64 -1.59 -1.74
CA LYS A 278 -0.13 -1.30 -3.09
C LYS A 278 0.11 0.19 -3.33
N THR A 279 -0.65 1.06 -2.66
CA THR A 279 -0.61 2.50 -2.92
C THR A 279 -0.49 3.27 -1.61
N PRO A 280 0.42 4.26 -1.51
CA PRO A 280 0.47 5.15 -0.36
C PRO A 280 -0.87 5.82 -0.09
N LEU A 281 -1.25 5.89 1.18
CA LEU A 281 -2.52 6.47 1.60
C LEU A 281 -2.67 7.93 1.13
N GLY A 282 -3.83 8.26 0.55
CA GLY A 282 -4.11 9.60 0.04
C GLY A 282 -3.47 9.92 -1.32
N ASN A 283 -2.79 8.97 -1.95
CA ASN A 283 -2.13 9.17 -3.24
C ASN A 283 -3.14 9.45 -4.36
N MET A 284 -2.77 10.39 -5.23
CA MET A 284 -3.52 10.77 -6.42
C MET A 284 -2.54 11.02 -7.56
N THR A 285 -2.91 10.64 -8.78
CA THR A 285 -2.08 10.89 -9.97
C THR A 285 -2.84 11.73 -10.98
N ALA A 286 -2.14 12.67 -11.63
CA ALA A 286 -2.71 13.46 -12.72
C ALA A 286 -3.22 12.56 -13.85
N ASP A 287 -2.51 11.49 -14.17
CA ASP A 287 -2.91 10.52 -15.20
C ASP A 287 -4.26 9.85 -14.88
N ARG A 288 -4.50 9.44 -13.62
CA ARG A 288 -5.80 8.85 -13.26
C ARG A 288 -6.90 9.91 -13.27
N TRP A 289 -6.65 11.12 -12.79
CA TRP A 289 -7.61 12.22 -12.87
C TRP A 289 -7.95 12.60 -14.31
N ASN A 290 -6.99 12.59 -15.24
CA ASN A 290 -7.24 12.80 -16.66
C ASN A 290 -8.11 11.69 -17.27
N LYS A 291 -7.90 10.43 -16.88
CA LYS A 291 -8.77 9.31 -17.30
C LYS A 291 -10.19 9.47 -16.76
N ILE A 292 -10.34 9.84 -15.49
CA ILE A 292 -11.64 10.16 -14.87
C ILE A 292 -12.31 11.33 -15.61
N GLY A 293 -11.55 12.39 -15.93
CA GLY A 293 -12.02 13.53 -16.72
C GLY A 293 -12.51 13.14 -18.12
N ALA A 294 -11.80 12.23 -18.80
CA ALA A 294 -12.24 11.69 -20.09
C ALA A 294 -13.57 10.92 -19.97
N ILE A 295 -13.79 10.20 -18.86
CA ILE A 295 -15.06 9.51 -18.60
C ILE A 295 -16.19 10.53 -18.35
N TYR A 296 -15.97 11.56 -17.53
CA TYR A 296 -16.96 12.62 -17.32
C TYR A 296 -17.25 13.42 -18.59
N ALA A 297 -16.23 13.68 -19.42
CA ALA A 297 -16.42 14.31 -20.72
C ALA A 297 -17.24 13.42 -21.66
N SER A 298 -17.03 12.10 -21.60
CA SER A 298 -17.88 11.15 -22.32
C SER A 298 -19.33 11.18 -21.83
N LEU A 299 -19.63 11.68 -20.63
CA LEU A 299 -20.99 11.88 -20.10
C LEU A 299 -21.54 13.29 -20.35
N ASP A 300 -20.85 14.13 -21.12
CA ASP A 300 -21.22 15.53 -21.36
C ASP A 300 -21.31 16.37 -20.06
N LYS A 301 -20.62 15.92 -18.99
CA LYS A 301 -20.58 16.61 -17.68
C LYS A 301 -19.48 17.67 -17.62
N MET A 302 -18.46 17.56 -18.47
CA MET A 302 -17.36 18.53 -18.56
C MET A 302 -16.75 18.54 -19.97
N PRO A 303 -16.03 19.61 -20.37
CA PRO A 303 -15.33 19.64 -21.65
C PRO A 303 -14.27 18.53 -21.77
N ALA A 304 -14.12 17.96 -22.96
CA ALA A 304 -13.01 17.06 -23.25
C ALA A 304 -11.67 17.79 -23.10
N ASN A 305 -10.70 17.14 -22.46
CA ASN A 305 -9.36 17.70 -22.19
C ASN A 305 -9.36 18.98 -21.34
N ALA A 306 -10.33 19.16 -20.44
CA ALA A 306 -10.27 20.25 -19.47
C ALA A 306 -8.97 20.14 -18.64
N PRO A 307 -8.18 21.23 -18.52
CA PRO A 307 -6.91 21.18 -17.79
C PRO A 307 -7.15 20.99 -16.29
N LEU A 308 -6.28 20.23 -15.62
CA LEU A 308 -6.33 20.07 -14.16
C LEU A 308 -5.87 21.34 -13.42
N GLY A 309 -5.06 22.22 -14.02
CA GLY A 309 -4.67 23.49 -13.40
C GLY A 309 -4.18 23.35 -11.95
N ASN A 310 -4.83 24.07 -11.03
CA ASN A 310 -4.55 24.04 -9.59
C ASN A 310 -5.41 23.02 -8.81
N PHE A 311 -6.10 22.11 -9.51
CA PHE A 311 -6.99 21.12 -8.91
C PHE A 311 -6.28 20.17 -7.96
N LEU A 312 -5.05 19.76 -8.28
CA LEU A 312 -4.28 18.83 -7.45
C LEU A 312 -3.40 19.59 -6.48
N TYR A 313 -3.55 19.29 -5.20
CA TYR A 313 -2.69 19.85 -4.16
C TYR A 313 -1.28 19.29 -4.25
N ASP A 314 -0.29 20.19 -4.28
CA ASP A 314 1.12 19.85 -4.15
C ASP A 314 1.55 19.93 -2.67
N PRO A 315 1.89 18.80 -2.03
CA PRO A 315 2.35 18.78 -0.64
C PRO A 315 3.79 19.28 -0.47
N THR A 316 4.53 19.48 -1.57
CA THR A 316 5.89 20.03 -1.60
C THR A 316 5.84 21.48 -2.06
N PRO A 317 5.80 22.47 -1.14
CA PRO A 317 5.76 23.87 -1.56
C PRO A 317 7.04 24.24 -2.34
N PRO A 318 6.96 25.12 -3.35
CA PRO A 318 8.16 25.76 -3.88
C PRO A 318 8.87 26.46 -2.72
N LYS A 319 10.21 26.35 -2.66
CA LYS A 319 11.02 27.08 -1.69
C LYS A 319 10.59 28.55 -1.71
N LYS A 320 10.10 29.06 -0.58
CA LYS A 320 9.80 30.48 -0.40
C LYS A 320 11.09 31.23 -0.72
N ASP A 321 11.08 32.09 -1.73
CA ASP A 321 12.14 33.08 -1.90
C ASP A 321 12.15 33.95 -0.64
N ASP A 322 13.10 33.70 0.26
CA ASP A 322 13.39 34.50 1.43
C ASP A 322 13.89 35.89 0.98
N LYS A 323 12.96 36.73 0.51
CA LYS A 323 13.18 38.18 0.43
C LYS A 323 12.45 38.81 1.60
N PRO A 324 13.15 39.27 2.64
CA PRO A 324 12.52 39.92 3.77
C PRO A 324 11.91 41.24 3.31
N ILE A 325 10.58 41.35 3.43
CA ILE A 325 9.87 42.62 3.32
C ILE A 325 10.18 43.40 4.60
N VAL A 326 11.01 44.44 4.49
CA VAL A 326 11.42 45.26 5.63
C VAL A 326 10.30 46.25 5.98
N ASP A 327 9.79 46.17 7.21
CA ASP A 327 8.77 47.06 7.76
C ASP A 327 9.37 48.46 8.07
N PHE A 328 8.92 49.48 7.33
CA PHE A 328 9.45 50.86 7.40
C PHE A 328 9.30 51.53 8.78
N ARG A 329 8.46 51.00 9.67
CA ARG A 329 8.29 51.52 11.03
C ARG A 329 9.45 51.17 11.96
N MET A 330 10.12 50.03 11.73
CA MET A 330 11.31 49.61 12.48
C MET A 330 12.53 50.49 12.17
N LEU A 331 12.64 50.96 10.93
CA LEU A 331 13.77 51.79 10.49
C LEU A 331 13.81 53.15 11.19
N GLY A 332 12.64 53.74 11.48
CA GLY A 332 12.53 55.01 12.19
C GLY A 332 12.98 54.93 13.65
N MET A 333 12.67 53.83 14.34
CA MET A 333 13.09 53.62 15.73
C MET A 333 14.59 53.33 15.85
N ILE A 334 15.14 52.59 14.89
CA ILE A 334 16.58 52.30 14.82
C ILE A 334 17.37 53.58 14.57
N ALA A 335 16.89 54.49 13.73
CA ALA A 335 17.55 55.77 13.46
C ALA A 335 17.60 56.69 14.70
N ALA A 336 16.50 56.78 15.46
CA ALA A 336 16.46 57.59 16.68
C ALA A 336 17.37 57.02 17.78
N ALA A 337 17.41 55.69 17.94
CA ALA A 337 18.31 55.01 18.87
C ALA A 337 19.78 55.18 18.46
N ALA A 338 20.08 55.16 17.16
CA ALA A 338 21.43 55.36 16.64
C ALA A 338 21.96 56.78 16.92
N VAL A 339 21.12 57.82 16.77
CA VAL A 339 21.53 59.22 17.06
C VAL A 339 21.82 59.41 18.54
N LEU A 340 20.99 58.86 19.42
CA LEU A 340 21.21 58.93 20.87
C LEU A 340 22.47 58.13 21.29
N ALA A 341 22.69 56.97 20.68
CA ALA A 341 23.90 56.17 20.89
C ALA A 341 25.16 56.93 20.45
N VAL A 342 25.15 57.60 19.29
CA VAL A 342 26.28 58.39 18.81
C VAL A 342 26.61 59.55 19.75
N LEU A 343 25.60 60.23 20.29
CA LEU A 343 25.81 61.34 21.23
C LEU A 343 26.45 60.86 22.54
N LEU A 344 26.00 59.71 23.06
CA LEU A 344 26.57 59.08 24.26
C LEU A 344 27.99 58.53 24.01
N ILE A 345 28.25 58.01 22.81
CA ILE A 345 29.59 57.56 22.38
C ILE A 345 30.56 58.74 22.29
N LEU A 346 30.16 59.90 21.77
CA LEU A 346 31.04 61.06 21.67
C LEU A 346 31.44 61.62 23.05
N VAL A 347 30.51 61.63 24.00
CA VAL A 347 30.77 62.03 25.39
C VAL A 347 31.65 60.99 26.10
N SER A 348 31.41 59.70 25.89
CA SER A 348 32.23 58.62 26.47
C SER A 348 33.65 58.59 25.88
N MET A 349 33.82 58.84 24.58
CA MET A 349 35.13 58.90 23.91
C MET A 349 36.01 60.05 24.44
N ARG A 350 35.42 61.19 24.81
CA ARG A 350 36.17 62.33 25.35
C ARG A 350 36.69 62.04 26.77
N LEU A 351 35.90 61.36 27.59
CA LEU A 351 36.31 60.92 28.94
C LEU A 351 37.26 59.70 28.88
N ALA A 352 37.05 58.80 27.93
CA ALA A 352 37.89 57.63 27.70
C ALA A 352 39.29 58.01 27.19
N ARG A 353 39.45 59.00 26.29
CA ARG A 353 40.78 59.44 25.80
C ARG A 353 41.71 59.91 26.93
N ILE A 354 41.16 60.57 27.95
CA ILE A 354 41.92 61.07 29.11
C ILE A 354 42.31 59.92 30.05
N GLN A 355 41.47 58.89 30.20
CA GLN A 355 41.79 57.69 31.00
C GLN A 355 42.60 56.62 30.25
N PHE A 356 42.54 56.61 28.92
CA PHE A 356 43.20 55.63 28.04
C PHE A 356 44.70 55.89 27.94
N ALA A 357 45.14 57.16 27.87
CA ALA A 357 46.56 57.49 27.82
C ALA A 357 47.37 56.99 29.03
N LEU A 358 46.76 56.89 30.22
CA LEU A 358 47.40 56.38 31.44
C LEU A 358 47.19 54.87 31.68
N ARG A 359 46.27 54.21 30.93
CA ARG A 359 45.99 52.76 31.02
C ARG A 359 46.68 51.91 29.94
N ILE A 360 46.93 52.46 28.76
CA ILE A 360 47.49 51.73 27.60
C ILE A 360 48.82 51.04 27.91
N ASP A 361 49.72 51.69 28.64
CA ASP A 361 51.04 51.11 28.93
C ASP A 361 51.00 49.97 29.96
N ARG A 362 50.00 49.95 30.85
CA ARG A 362 49.80 48.85 31.82
C ARG A 362 48.97 47.69 31.26
N GLN A 363 48.09 47.95 30.29
CA GLN A 363 47.17 46.94 29.74
C GLN A 363 47.76 46.12 28.59
N ARG A 364 48.74 46.62 27.84
CA ARG A 364 49.37 45.85 26.73
C ARG A 364 50.09 44.58 27.20
N LEU A 365 50.71 44.62 28.39
CA LEU A 365 51.38 43.45 28.97
C LEU A 365 50.37 42.40 29.49
N HIS A 366 49.30 42.84 30.15
CA HIS A 366 48.24 41.96 30.66
C HIS A 366 47.33 41.40 29.57
N ALA A 367 47.05 42.14 28.49
CA ALA A 367 46.22 41.66 27.39
C ALA A 367 46.89 40.56 26.55
N LEU A 368 48.22 40.60 26.41
CA LEU A 368 48.98 39.53 25.75
C LEU A 368 48.96 38.25 26.59
N GLN A 369 49.17 38.37 27.91
CA GLN A 369 49.11 37.23 28.83
C GLN A 369 47.70 36.63 28.93
N GLU A 370 46.66 37.46 28.95
CA GLU A 370 45.27 36.98 29.01
C GLU A 370 44.82 36.38 27.67
N GLN A 371 45.27 36.91 26.52
CA GLN A 371 45.05 36.25 25.22
C GLN A 371 45.76 34.89 25.15
N MET A 372 46.98 34.76 25.65
CA MET A 372 47.66 33.45 25.68
C MET A 372 46.94 32.48 26.62
N ARG A 373 46.53 32.94 27.82
CA ARG A 373 45.76 32.13 28.78
C ARG A 373 44.41 31.67 28.22
N VAL A 374 43.63 32.57 27.63
CA VAL A 374 42.31 32.25 27.05
C VAL A 374 42.45 31.34 25.82
N ASN A 375 43.49 31.52 25.01
CA ASN A 375 43.72 30.65 23.85
C ASN A 375 44.20 29.26 24.30
N GLU A 376 45.07 29.17 25.30
CA GLU A 376 45.53 27.91 25.90
C GLU A 376 44.40 27.16 26.60
N GLU A 377 43.56 27.84 27.39
CA GLU A 377 42.35 27.26 28.00
C GLU A 377 41.34 26.81 26.94
N ARG A 378 41.21 27.55 25.84
CA ARG A 378 40.35 27.17 24.72
C ARG A 378 40.90 25.96 23.97
N TYR A 379 42.21 25.88 23.73
CA TYR A 379 42.83 24.72 23.09
C TYR A 379 42.77 23.48 23.97
N GLN A 380 43.12 23.59 25.25
CA GLN A 380 42.99 22.49 26.21
C GLN A 380 41.53 22.07 26.38
N GLY A 381 40.60 23.02 26.42
CA GLY A 381 39.17 22.76 26.47
C GLY A 381 38.69 21.94 25.26
N LEU A 382 38.98 22.40 24.03
CA LEU A 382 38.61 21.68 22.81
C LEU A 382 39.31 20.33 22.68
N PHE A 383 40.60 20.26 23.00
CA PHE A 383 41.40 19.03 22.94
C PHE A 383 40.90 17.96 23.92
N ASN A 384 40.57 18.37 25.15
CA ASN A 384 40.07 17.48 26.19
C ASN A 384 38.59 17.09 25.99
N SER A 385 37.80 17.93 25.33
CA SER A 385 36.38 17.67 25.05
C SER A 385 36.14 16.93 23.73
N MET A 386 37.18 16.62 22.95
CA MET A 386 37.02 15.80 21.75
C MET A 386 36.61 14.37 22.14
N ASP A 387 35.51 13.89 21.55
CA ASP A 387 35.05 12.50 21.75
C ASP A 387 35.92 11.47 21.01
N ASN A 388 36.60 11.91 19.95
CA ASN A 388 37.53 11.07 19.20
C ASN A 388 38.91 11.07 19.85
N GLY A 389 39.56 9.91 19.85
CA GLY A 389 40.92 9.79 20.34
C GLY A 389 41.88 10.56 19.44
N PHE A 390 42.59 11.52 19.99
CA PHE A 390 43.64 12.26 19.30
C PHE A 390 45.02 11.85 19.82
N ALA A 391 45.97 11.62 18.92
CA ALA A 391 47.38 11.48 19.27
C ALA A 391 48.28 12.20 18.26
N LEU A 392 49.22 13.01 18.75
CA LEU A 392 50.32 13.57 17.98
C LEU A 392 51.55 12.67 18.14
N ASN A 393 52.19 12.32 17.03
CA ASN A 393 53.26 11.34 16.97
C ASN A 393 54.43 11.81 16.09
N GLU A 394 55.60 11.24 16.34
CA GLU A 394 56.81 11.42 15.53
C GLU A 394 57.27 10.08 14.96
N ILE A 395 57.54 10.02 13.66
CA ILE A 395 58.06 8.81 13.01
C ILE A 395 59.52 8.62 13.42
N ILE A 396 59.87 7.37 13.72
CA ILE A 396 61.24 6.94 13.97
C ILE A 396 61.71 6.15 12.75
N CYS A 397 62.74 6.67 12.08
CA CYS A 397 63.39 5.98 10.97
C CYS A 397 64.68 5.28 11.41
N ASP A 398 65.08 4.25 10.66
CA ASP A 398 66.40 3.63 10.77
C ASP A 398 67.49 4.45 10.05
N LYS A 399 68.71 3.90 9.98
CA LYS A 399 69.86 4.57 9.35
C LYS A 399 69.72 4.75 7.83
N ASN A 400 68.77 4.07 7.20
CA ASN A 400 68.46 4.15 5.78
C ASN A 400 67.21 5.00 5.50
N ASP A 401 66.75 5.78 6.49
CA ASP A 401 65.54 6.60 6.45
C ASP A 401 64.24 5.80 6.25
N GLN A 402 64.23 4.52 6.66
CA GLN A 402 63.03 3.69 6.62
C GLN A 402 62.28 3.74 7.95
N PRO A 403 60.94 3.94 7.93
CA PRO A 403 60.13 4.01 9.15
C PRO A 403 60.13 2.65 9.85
N VAL A 404 60.58 2.62 11.10
CA VAL A 404 60.64 1.39 11.93
C VAL A 404 59.75 1.45 13.15
N ASP A 405 59.32 2.66 13.57
CA ASP A 405 58.46 2.86 14.73
C ASP A 405 57.88 4.28 14.73
N TYR A 406 57.08 4.62 15.73
CA TYR A 406 56.71 6.00 16.04
C TYR A 406 56.65 6.24 17.54
N ARG A 407 56.78 7.51 17.95
CA ARG A 407 56.72 7.92 19.36
C ARG A 407 55.52 8.83 19.60
N PHE A 408 54.77 8.56 20.65
CA PHE A 408 53.68 9.46 21.07
C PHE A 408 54.28 10.73 21.68
N LEU A 409 53.90 11.89 21.14
CA LEU A 409 54.27 13.20 21.66
C LEU A 409 53.17 13.76 22.56
N GLU A 410 51.91 13.55 22.20
CA GLU A 410 50.77 14.05 22.95
C GLU A 410 49.52 13.21 22.65
N VAL A 411 48.65 13.02 23.64
CA VAL A 411 47.38 12.30 23.51
C VAL A 411 46.28 13.01 24.31
N ASN A 412 45.04 12.95 23.83
CA ASN A 412 43.89 13.49 24.56
C ASN A 412 43.20 12.43 25.45
N PRO A 413 42.29 12.83 26.37
CA PRO A 413 41.58 11.89 27.24
C PRO A 413 40.74 10.84 26.49
N ALA A 414 40.20 11.17 25.33
CA ALA A 414 39.49 10.19 24.51
C ALA A 414 40.43 9.11 23.96
N PHE A 415 41.68 9.46 23.63
CA PHE A 415 42.68 8.50 23.17
C PHE A 415 43.10 7.55 24.29
N GLU A 416 43.14 8.01 25.55
CA GLU A 416 43.36 7.13 26.71
C GLU A 416 42.24 6.08 26.85
N LYS A 417 40.98 6.50 26.65
CA LYS A 417 39.82 5.58 26.66
C LYS A 417 39.88 4.57 25.51
N VAL A 418 40.21 5.04 24.31
CA VAL A 418 40.26 4.22 23.09
C VAL A 418 41.43 3.23 23.12
N SER A 419 42.60 3.66 23.59
CA SER A 419 43.79 2.81 23.72
C SER A 419 43.78 1.93 24.97
N GLY A 420 42.94 2.27 25.97
CA GLY A 420 42.92 1.62 27.28
C GLY A 420 44.17 1.88 28.13
N MET A 421 45.00 2.87 27.73
CA MET A 421 46.25 3.20 28.38
C MET A 421 46.27 4.66 28.83
N PRO A 422 46.72 4.93 30.07
CA PRO A 422 46.83 6.30 30.54
C PRO A 422 47.97 7.04 29.84
N ARG A 423 47.81 8.36 29.70
CA ARG A 423 48.69 9.29 28.99
C ARG A 423 50.14 9.17 29.44
N GLU A 424 50.39 8.96 30.74
CA GLU A 424 51.74 8.85 31.31
C GLU A 424 52.49 7.61 30.82
N LYS A 425 51.75 6.57 30.40
CA LYS A 425 52.34 5.36 29.81
C LYS A 425 52.54 5.48 28.31
N LEU A 426 51.86 6.40 27.64
CA LEU A 426 51.93 6.57 26.18
C LEU A 426 52.96 7.63 25.78
N VAL A 427 52.88 8.83 26.35
CA VAL A 427 53.70 9.98 25.94
C VAL A 427 55.19 9.72 26.17
N GLY A 428 55.99 9.98 25.15
CA GLY A 428 57.44 9.78 25.14
C GLY A 428 57.89 8.36 24.82
N LYS A 429 56.97 7.39 24.81
CA LYS A 429 57.23 5.98 24.53
C LYS A 429 57.04 5.63 23.05
N ARG A 430 57.72 4.57 22.61
CA ARG A 430 57.58 4.04 21.25
C ARG A 430 56.32 3.20 21.11
N ALA A 431 55.66 3.24 19.97
CA ALA A 431 54.45 2.46 19.73
C ALA A 431 54.69 0.96 19.90
N SER A 432 55.83 0.45 19.43
CA SER A 432 56.24 -0.94 19.65
C SER A 432 56.41 -1.31 21.13
N GLU A 433 56.84 -0.37 21.98
CA GLU A 433 57.05 -0.58 23.42
C GLU A 433 55.72 -0.66 24.17
N VAL A 434 54.77 0.21 23.83
CA VAL A 434 53.50 0.36 24.58
C VAL A 434 52.35 -0.44 24.00
N LEU A 435 52.18 -0.44 22.68
CA LEU A 435 51.10 -1.19 22.02
C LEU A 435 51.51 -2.66 21.81
N GLN A 436 52.82 -2.97 21.83
CA GLN A 436 53.39 -4.32 21.68
C GLN A 436 52.76 -5.11 20.52
N ALA A 437 52.51 -4.43 19.41
CA ALA A 437 52.10 -4.99 18.14
C ALA A 437 52.50 -3.98 17.07
N ALA A 438 53.55 -4.29 16.32
CA ALA A 438 53.69 -3.74 14.99
C ALA A 438 52.67 -4.47 14.12
N ASP A 439 51.42 -3.97 14.08
CA ASP A 439 50.65 -4.25 12.87
C ASP A 439 51.35 -3.41 11.80
N ASP A 440 52.30 -4.01 11.08
CA ASP A 440 53.21 -3.33 10.13
C ASP A 440 52.44 -2.43 9.14
N ASP A 441 51.22 -2.84 8.82
CA ASP A 441 50.28 -2.17 7.94
C ASP A 441 49.70 -0.84 8.52
N TRP A 442 49.82 -0.56 9.82
CA TRP A 442 49.49 0.77 10.39
C TRP A 442 50.65 1.74 10.30
N LEU A 443 51.87 1.25 10.60
CA LEU A 443 53.10 2.06 10.54
C LEU A 443 53.34 2.58 9.12
N GLU A 444 53.13 1.75 8.10
CA GLU A 444 53.25 2.17 6.70
C GLU A 444 52.31 3.32 6.34
N GLN A 445 51.04 3.26 6.78
CA GLN A 445 50.05 4.31 6.51
C GLN A 445 50.45 5.62 7.19
N PHE A 446 50.90 5.57 8.43
CA PHE A 446 51.32 6.76 9.17
C PHE A 446 52.63 7.34 8.65
N ALA A 447 53.58 6.50 8.27
CA ALA A 447 54.84 6.93 7.68
C ALA A 447 54.65 7.59 6.31
N ASP A 448 53.71 7.11 5.51
CA ASP A 448 53.35 7.74 4.24
C ASP A 448 52.77 9.16 4.46
N VAL A 449 51.86 9.30 5.43
CA VAL A 449 51.29 10.61 5.81
C VAL A 449 52.36 11.57 6.32
N ALA A 450 53.26 11.11 7.18
CA ALA A 450 54.32 11.93 7.77
C ALA A 450 55.39 12.39 6.77
N ARG A 451 55.62 11.61 5.69
CA ARG A 451 56.56 11.95 4.61
C ARG A 451 55.95 12.82 3.53
N ASN A 452 54.76 12.47 3.07
CA ASN A 452 54.14 13.10 1.90
C ASN A 452 53.17 14.24 2.27
N GLY A 453 52.79 14.36 3.55
CA GLY A 453 51.88 15.38 4.04
C GLY A 453 50.42 15.20 3.62
N GLN A 454 50.10 14.18 2.81
CA GLN A 454 48.73 13.90 2.37
C GLN A 454 47.93 13.19 3.47
N PRO A 455 46.72 13.67 3.81
CA PRO A 455 45.90 13.04 4.82
C PRO A 455 45.36 11.70 4.31
N LYS A 456 45.25 10.71 5.23
CA LYS A 456 44.68 9.39 4.92
C LYS A 456 43.61 9.01 5.93
N ARG A 457 42.58 8.34 5.43
CA ARG A 457 41.52 7.73 6.23
C ARG A 457 41.45 6.24 5.95
N PHE A 458 41.37 5.43 6.99
CA PHE A 458 41.20 3.99 6.86
C PHE A 458 40.45 3.38 8.05
N GLU A 459 39.83 2.24 7.82
CA GLU A 459 39.13 1.45 8.84
C GLU A 459 39.84 0.11 8.98
N LYS A 460 40.30 -0.22 10.19
CA LYS A 460 41.07 -1.44 10.43
C LYS A 460 40.66 -2.12 11.73
N PHE A 461 40.76 -3.45 11.71
CA PHE A 461 40.53 -4.28 12.87
C PHE A 461 41.84 -4.45 13.65
N ALA A 462 41.86 -4.01 14.90
CA ALA A 462 42.97 -4.23 15.81
C ALA A 462 42.80 -5.61 16.46
N GLN A 463 43.69 -6.55 16.09
CA GLN A 463 43.57 -7.95 16.51
C GLN A 463 43.64 -8.13 18.03
N LYS A 464 44.47 -7.35 18.71
CA LYS A 464 44.73 -7.49 20.15
C LYS A 464 43.59 -6.99 21.03
N THR A 465 42.93 -5.92 20.62
CA THR A 465 41.77 -5.36 21.34
C THR A 465 40.45 -5.94 20.86
N CYS A 466 40.45 -6.71 19.77
CA CYS A 466 39.27 -7.23 19.08
C CYS A 466 38.27 -6.13 18.70
N ARG A 467 38.77 -4.96 18.30
CA ARG A 467 37.98 -3.77 18.01
C ARG A 467 38.27 -3.23 16.62
N TRP A 468 37.27 -2.60 16.01
CA TRP A 468 37.44 -1.88 14.76
C TRP A 468 37.67 -0.41 15.05
N PHE A 469 38.61 0.20 14.33
CA PHE A 469 38.92 1.62 14.43
C PHE A 469 38.82 2.29 13.07
N ALA A 470 38.18 3.45 13.04
CA ALA A 470 38.25 4.40 11.94
C ALA A 470 39.29 5.45 12.31
N THR A 471 40.34 5.60 11.51
CA THR A 471 41.45 6.51 11.81
C THR A 471 41.69 7.46 10.64
N ASP A 472 41.70 8.74 10.97
CA ASP A 472 42.14 9.83 10.09
C ASP A 472 43.53 10.29 10.54
N ALA A 473 44.48 10.33 9.62
CA ALA A 473 45.86 10.73 9.86
C ALA A 473 46.23 11.97 9.03
N TYR A 474 46.93 12.92 9.67
CA TYR A 474 47.34 14.21 9.10
C TYR A 474 48.80 14.51 9.46
N SER A 475 49.53 15.29 8.66
CA SER A 475 50.89 15.74 9.03
C SER A 475 50.91 17.23 9.39
N PRO A 476 51.22 17.60 10.65
CA PRO A 476 51.35 19.00 11.05
C PRO A 476 52.72 19.59 10.66
N SER A 477 53.74 18.76 10.54
CA SER A 477 55.08 19.13 10.08
C SER A 477 55.85 17.89 9.61
N PRO A 478 56.88 18.03 8.76
CA PRO A 478 57.66 16.90 8.26
C PRO A 478 58.18 16.00 9.38
N GLY A 479 57.99 14.69 9.24
CA GLY A 479 58.40 13.68 10.24
C GLY A 479 57.42 13.49 11.41
N LYS A 480 56.33 14.28 11.47
CA LYS A 480 55.27 14.13 12.48
C LYS A 480 53.93 13.86 11.83
N PHE A 481 53.06 13.18 12.58
CA PHE A 481 51.68 12.93 12.20
C PHE A 481 50.74 12.98 13.40
N ALA A 482 49.55 13.54 13.20
CA ALA A 482 48.45 13.51 14.13
C ALA A 482 47.41 12.50 13.66
N ILE A 483 46.86 11.70 14.58
CA ILE A 483 45.77 10.78 14.31
C ILE A 483 44.53 11.19 15.10
N VAL A 484 43.39 11.09 14.46
CA VAL A 484 42.06 11.13 15.07
C VAL A 484 41.46 9.75 14.86
N THR A 485 41.16 9.04 15.93
CA THR A 485 40.70 7.65 15.88
C THR A 485 39.40 7.48 16.67
N GLN A 486 38.47 6.72 16.10
CA GLN A 486 37.19 6.37 16.71
C GLN A 486 37.01 4.86 16.67
N GLU A 487 36.52 4.29 17.77
CA GLU A 487 36.08 2.90 17.79
C GLU A 487 34.75 2.74 17.05
N ILE A 488 34.69 1.82 16.09
CA ILE A 488 33.53 1.53 15.23
C ILE A 488 33.10 0.06 15.29
N THR A 489 33.47 -0.65 16.37
CA THR A 489 33.21 -2.09 16.56
C THR A 489 31.73 -2.43 16.45
N GLU A 490 30.86 -1.73 17.18
CA GLU A 490 29.40 -1.95 17.15
C GLU A 490 28.83 -1.73 15.75
N ARG A 491 29.26 -0.65 15.07
CA ARG A 491 28.85 -0.34 13.70
C ARG A 491 29.20 -1.47 12.74
N LYS A 492 30.41 -2.04 12.83
CA LYS A 492 30.85 -3.17 12.01
C LYS A 492 30.11 -4.47 12.34
N GLN A 493 29.80 -4.73 13.61
CA GLN A 493 29.01 -5.89 14.00
C GLN A 493 27.58 -5.81 13.47
N MET A 494 26.95 -4.64 13.49
CA MET A 494 25.63 -4.40 12.90
C MET A 494 25.62 -4.60 11.39
N GLU A 495 26.65 -4.10 10.68
CA GLU A 495 26.81 -4.27 9.24
C GLU A 495 26.87 -5.76 8.84
N ILE A 496 27.64 -6.56 9.58
CA ILE A 496 27.75 -8.00 9.37
C ILE A 496 26.42 -8.71 9.68
N ALA A 497 25.77 -8.37 10.80
CA ALA A 497 24.49 -8.96 11.19
C ALA A 497 23.38 -8.67 10.17
N LEU A 498 23.30 -7.43 9.68
CA LEU A 498 22.34 -7.03 8.64
C LEU A 498 22.55 -7.82 7.35
N THR A 499 23.81 -8.02 6.96
CA THR A 499 24.16 -8.81 5.77
C THR A 499 23.67 -10.26 5.92
N LYS A 500 23.85 -10.87 7.09
CA LYS A 500 23.38 -12.22 7.36
C LYS A 500 21.85 -12.34 7.28
N VAL A 501 21.13 -11.43 7.92
CA VAL A 501 19.65 -11.40 7.90
C VAL A 501 19.12 -11.23 6.47
N ASN A 502 19.77 -10.40 5.64
CA ASN A 502 19.37 -10.23 4.24
C ASN A 502 19.53 -11.51 3.40
N VAL A 503 20.55 -12.32 3.68
CA VAL A 503 20.74 -13.61 3.00
C VAL A 503 19.65 -14.60 3.42
N GLU A 504 19.34 -14.68 4.71
CA GLU A 504 18.28 -15.57 5.24
C GLU A 504 16.89 -15.18 4.68
N LEU A 505 16.58 -13.88 4.62
CA LEU A 505 15.33 -13.37 4.08
C LEU A 505 15.15 -13.73 2.60
N ARG A 506 16.22 -13.64 1.79
CA ARG A 506 16.19 -14.04 0.38
C ARG A 506 15.85 -15.52 0.21
N GLN A 507 16.41 -16.39 1.05
CA GLN A 507 16.12 -17.82 1.01
C GLN A 507 14.65 -18.11 1.35
N GLN A 508 14.09 -17.46 2.37
CA GLN A 508 12.68 -17.59 2.72
C GLN A 508 11.76 -17.13 1.58
N TYR A 509 12.11 -16.04 0.91
CA TYR A 509 11.34 -15.54 -0.22
C TYR A 509 11.28 -16.53 -1.38
N GLU A 510 12.40 -17.16 -1.73
CA GLU A 510 12.44 -18.20 -2.75
C GLU A 510 11.60 -19.44 -2.40
N GLU A 511 11.61 -19.85 -1.13
CA GLU A 511 10.81 -20.99 -0.65
C GLU A 511 9.31 -20.71 -0.73
N ILE A 512 8.88 -19.53 -0.26
CA ILE A 512 7.48 -19.09 -0.33
C ILE A 512 7.02 -19.05 -1.80
N SER A 513 7.85 -18.51 -2.70
CA SER A 513 7.51 -18.45 -4.12
C SER A 513 7.33 -19.84 -4.75
N LYS A 514 8.21 -20.80 -4.44
CA LYS A 514 8.06 -22.20 -4.90
C LYS A 514 6.79 -22.87 -4.37
N LEU A 515 6.44 -22.64 -3.10
CA LEU A 515 5.23 -23.18 -2.49
C LEU A 515 3.97 -22.59 -3.10
N GLN A 516 3.96 -21.29 -3.38
CA GLN A 516 2.86 -20.61 -4.05
C GLN A 516 2.61 -21.19 -5.45
N GLU A 517 3.67 -21.45 -6.24
CA GLU A 517 3.53 -22.03 -7.56
C GLU A 517 2.95 -23.45 -7.49
N LYS A 518 3.44 -24.27 -6.57
CA LYS A 518 2.91 -25.63 -6.36
C LYS A 518 1.44 -25.63 -5.94
N LEU A 519 1.03 -24.70 -5.07
CA LEU A 519 -0.38 -24.52 -4.69
C LEU A 519 -1.24 -24.09 -5.89
N ARG A 520 -0.70 -23.21 -6.75
CA ARG A 520 -1.39 -22.76 -7.97
C ARG A 520 -1.60 -23.91 -8.94
N GLU A 521 -0.60 -24.74 -9.18
CA GLU A 521 -0.71 -25.92 -10.03
C GLU A 521 -1.76 -26.93 -9.52
N GLN A 522 -1.79 -27.17 -8.20
CA GLN A 522 -2.78 -28.04 -7.57
C GLN A 522 -4.21 -27.48 -7.70
N ALA A 523 -4.38 -26.16 -7.69
CA ALA A 523 -5.69 -25.51 -7.75
C ALA A 523 -6.32 -25.47 -9.16
N VAL A 524 -5.56 -25.78 -10.22
CA VAL A 524 -6.03 -25.68 -11.63
C VAL A 524 -6.12 -27.03 -12.35
N ARG A 525 -5.75 -28.13 -11.69
CA ARG A 525 -5.79 -29.50 -12.21
C ARG A 525 -6.91 -30.32 -11.56
N ASP A 526 -7.44 -31.31 -12.27
CA ASP A 526 -8.31 -32.34 -11.71
C ASP A 526 -7.44 -33.44 -11.06
N PRO A 527 -7.65 -33.78 -9.78
CA PRO A 527 -6.76 -34.67 -9.04
C PRO A 527 -6.79 -36.12 -9.54
N LEU A 528 -7.86 -36.56 -10.21
CA LEU A 528 -7.98 -37.92 -10.70
C LEU A 528 -7.28 -38.09 -12.06
N THR A 529 -7.51 -37.16 -12.98
CA THR A 529 -7.11 -37.28 -14.39
C THR A 529 -5.85 -36.50 -14.76
N GLY A 530 -5.43 -35.53 -13.94
CA GLY A 530 -4.33 -34.62 -14.24
C GLY A 530 -4.60 -33.63 -15.38
N LEU A 531 -5.81 -33.64 -15.95
CA LEU A 531 -6.27 -32.60 -16.87
C LEU A 531 -6.50 -31.28 -16.13
N HIS A 532 -6.74 -30.20 -16.88
CA HIS A 532 -7.24 -28.98 -16.26
C HIS A 532 -8.62 -29.22 -15.66
N ASN A 533 -8.95 -28.48 -14.60
CA ASN A 533 -10.29 -28.49 -14.02
C ASN A 533 -11.21 -27.45 -14.69
N ARG A 534 -12.52 -27.59 -14.47
CA ARG A 534 -13.53 -26.69 -15.04
C ARG A 534 -13.24 -25.21 -14.80
N ARG A 535 -12.79 -24.83 -13.60
CA ARG A 535 -12.46 -23.45 -13.27
C ARG A 535 -11.38 -22.88 -14.19
N TYR A 536 -10.31 -23.63 -14.45
CA TYR A 536 -9.26 -23.22 -15.37
C TYR A 536 -9.77 -23.04 -16.80
N LEU A 537 -10.66 -23.94 -17.24
CA LEU A 537 -11.26 -23.89 -18.57
C LEU A 537 -12.17 -22.68 -18.76
N ASP A 538 -13.05 -22.38 -17.81
CA ASP A 538 -13.97 -21.24 -17.88
C ASP A 538 -13.20 -19.91 -18.01
N GLU A 539 -12.13 -19.75 -17.22
CA GLU A 539 -11.23 -18.60 -17.31
C GLU A 539 -10.49 -18.56 -18.66
N THR A 540 -10.02 -19.71 -19.15
CA THR A 540 -9.21 -19.78 -20.37
C THR A 540 -10.05 -19.61 -21.63
N LEU A 541 -11.27 -20.15 -21.67
CA LEU A 541 -12.21 -20.02 -22.78
C LEU A 541 -12.57 -18.56 -23.00
N THR A 542 -12.85 -17.84 -21.92
CA THR A 542 -13.16 -16.41 -21.96
C THR A 542 -11.99 -15.59 -22.55
N ARG A 543 -10.76 -15.90 -22.14
CA ARG A 543 -9.55 -15.24 -22.64
C ARG A 543 -9.26 -15.57 -24.10
N GLU A 544 -9.29 -16.85 -24.47
CA GLU A 544 -8.98 -17.31 -25.83
C GLU A 544 -10.05 -16.88 -26.84
N LEU A 545 -11.33 -16.84 -26.46
CA LEU A 545 -12.39 -16.33 -27.32
C LEU A 545 -12.20 -14.83 -27.61
N SER A 546 -11.84 -14.04 -26.59
CA SER A 546 -11.51 -12.63 -26.76
C SER A 546 -10.30 -12.42 -27.69
N ARG A 547 -9.35 -13.36 -27.67
CA ARG A 547 -8.19 -13.35 -28.58
C ARG A 547 -8.57 -13.77 -30.00
N ALA A 548 -9.35 -14.83 -30.15
CA ALA A 548 -9.90 -15.32 -31.41
C ALA A 548 -10.69 -14.23 -32.14
N LYS A 549 -11.51 -13.46 -31.41
CA LYS A 549 -12.28 -12.33 -31.95
C LYS A 549 -11.40 -11.19 -32.45
N ARG A 550 -10.27 -10.90 -31.77
CA ARG A 550 -9.33 -9.84 -32.18
C ARG A 550 -8.42 -10.25 -33.34
N GLU A 551 -7.91 -11.48 -33.32
CA GLU A 551 -6.99 -12.01 -34.33
C GLU A 551 -7.70 -12.69 -35.51
N ASN A 552 -9.04 -12.77 -35.47
CA ASN A 552 -9.90 -13.37 -36.50
C ASN A 552 -9.52 -14.82 -36.86
N TYR A 553 -9.43 -15.69 -35.86
CA TYR A 553 -9.19 -17.12 -36.05
C TYR A 553 -10.32 -17.98 -35.46
N PRO A 554 -10.55 -19.20 -35.99
CA PRO A 554 -11.57 -20.09 -35.46
C PRO A 554 -11.14 -20.70 -34.11
N LEU A 555 -12.06 -20.76 -33.16
CA LEU A 555 -11.88 -21.45 -31.88
C LEU A 555 -12.93 -22.54 -31.75
N CYS A 556 -12.50 -23.79 -31.67
CA CYS A 556 -13.40 -24.94 -31.54
C CYS A 556 -13.52 -25.37 -30.08
N VAL A 557 -14.75 -25.63 -29.65
CA VAL A 557 -15.13 -26.18 -28.35
C VAL A 557 -15.78 -27.55 -28.56
N ILE A 558 -15.28 -28.56 -27.88
CA ILE A 558 -15.73 -29.94 -28.01
C ILE A 558 -16.12 -30.44 -26.63
N LEU A 559 -17.40 -30.76 -26.42
CA LEU A 559 -17.87 -31.48 -25.24
C LEU A 559 -17.93 -32.98 -25.53
N ILE A 560 -17.48 -33.77 -24.56
CA ILE A 560 -17.31 -35.21 -24.69
C ILE A 560 -17.89 -35.86 -23.42
N ASP A 561 -18.68 -36.91 -23.59
CA ASP A 561 -19.20 -37.73 -22.49
C ASP A 561 -18.93 -39.20 -22.74
N LEU A 562 -18.58 -39.92 -21.67
CA LEU A 562 -18.39 -41.37 -21.73
C LEU A 562 -19.73 -42.10 -21.71
N ASP A 563 -20.02 -42.80 -22.80
CA ASP A 563 -21.29 -43.50 -22.97
C ASP A 563 -21.48 -44.57 -21.89
N PHE A 564 -22.64 -44.55 -21.23
CA PHE A 564 -23.02 -45.51 -20.20
C PHE A 564 -22.01 -45.64 -19.05
N PHE A 565 -21.28 -44.58 -18.69
CA PHE A 565 -20.28 -44.61 -17.62
C PHE A 565 -20.85 -45.11 -16.27
N LYS A 566 -22.08 -44.71 -15.93
CA LYS A 566 -22.79 -45.27 -14.76
C LYS A 566 -22.88 -46.80 -14.78
N LYS A 567 -23.17 -47.41 -15.94
CA LYS A 567 -23.22 -48.88 -16.08
C LYS A 567 -21.85 -49.51 -15.86
N VAL A 568 -20.76 -48.85 -16.27
CA VAL A 568 -19.40 -49.30 -15.99
C VAL A 568 -19.14 -49.32 -14.48
N ASN A 569 -19.49 -48.23 -13.78
CA ASN A 569 -19.38 -48.17 -12.31
C ASN A 569 -20.24 -49.22 -11.61
N ASP A 570 -21.49 -49.40 -12.06
CA ASP A 570 -22.42 -50.37 -11.48
C ASP A 570 -21.97 -51.82 -11.71
N THR A 571 -21.24 -52.09 -12.80
CA THR A 571 -20.77 -53.45 -13.16
C THR A 571 -19.41 -53.79 -12.55
N TYR A 572 -18.46 -52.85 -12.56
CA TYR A 572 -17.05 -53.10 -12.23
C TYR A 572 -16.56 -52.32 -11.00
N GLY A 573 -17.39 -51.45 -10.43
CA GLY A 573 -17.06 -50.59 -9.30
C GLY A 573 -16.41 -49.26 -9.69
N HIS A 574 -16.41 -48.30 -8.75
CA HIS A 574 -15.89 -46.94 -8.99
C HIS A 574 -14.41 -46.90 -9.35
N GLN A 575 -13.58 -47.78 -8.80
CA GLN A 575 -12.15 -47.85 -9.16
C GLN A 575 -11.95 -48.19 -10.64
N ALA A 576 -12.83 -49.00 -11.22
CA ALA A 576 -12.79 -49.32 -12.64
C ALA A 576 -13.19 -48.10 -13.48
N GLY A 577 -14.21 -47.35 -13.04
CA GLY A 577 -14.58 -46.07 -13.65
C GLY A 577 -13.43 -45.05 -13.61
N ASP A 578 -12.71 -44.97 -12.49
CA ASP A 578 -11.54 -44.10 -12.35
C ASP A 578 -10.45 -44.45 -13.38
N GLU A 579 -10.15 -45.74 -13.59
CA GLU A 579 -9.18 -46.17 -14.62
C GLU A 579 -9.66 -45.85 -16.04
N VAL A 580 -10.97 -45.93 -16.28
CA VAL A 580 -11.55 -45.52 -17.57
C VAL A 580 -11.37 -44.02 -17.81
N LEU A 581 -11.64 -43.18 -16.79
CA LEU A 581 -11.45 -41.73 -16.86
C LEU A 581 -9.98 -41.35 -17.07
N LYS A 582 -9.05 -41.99 -16.33
CA LYS A 582 -7.60 -41.79 -16.49
C LYS A 582 -7.11 -42.19 -17.88
N THR A 583 -7.59 -43.31 -18.40
CA THR A 583 -7.20 -43.78 -19.73
C THR A 583 -7.67 -42.82 -20.81
N PHE A 584 -8.90 -42.31 -20.70
CA PHE A 584 -9.40 -41.31 -21.64
C PHE A 584 -8.62 -39.99 -21.53
N ALA A 585 -8.36 -39.52 -20.31
CA ALA A 585 -7.58 -38.32 -20.06
C ALA A 585 -6.17 -38.39 -20.68
N LYS A 586 -5.49 -39.54 -20.52
CA LYS A 586 -4.19 -39.80 -21.14
C LYS A 586 -4.28 -39.74 -22.67
N LEU A 587 -5.31 -40.37 -23.25
CA LEU A 587 -5.56 -40.32 -24.69
C LEU A 587 -5.75 -38.87 -25.20
N MET A 588 -6.51 -38.05 -24.46
CA MET A 588 -6.68 -36.62 -24.78
C MET A 588 -5.36 -35.86 -24.72
N GLN A 589 -4.53 -36.08 -23.70
CA GLN A 589 -3.23 -35.43 -23.55
C GLN A 589 -2.27 -35.80 -24.70
N GLU A 590 -2.19 -37.09 -25.05
CA GLU A 590 -1.34 -37.58 -26.16
C GLU A 590 -1.74 -37.00 -27.52
N HIS A 591 -3.01 -36.66 -27.68
CA HIS A 591 -3.55 -36.12 -28.92
C HIS A 591 -3.79 -34.61 -28.85
N ALA A 592 -3.39 -33.91 -27.79
CA ALA A 592 -3.44 -32.45 -27.67
C ALA A 592 -2.13 -31.82 -28.18
N ARG A 593 -2.25 -30.69 -28.91
CA ARG A 593 -1.10 -29.89 -29.34
C ARG A 593 -0.72 -28.91 -28.24
N GLN A 594 0.48 -28.35 -28.34
CA GLN A 594 0.86 -27.19 -27.55
C GLN A 594 -0.10 -26.02 -27.88
N GLY A 595 -0.89 -25.60 -26.88
CA GLY A 595 -1.93 -24.58 -27.02
C GLY A 595 -3.37 -25.11 -27.00
N ASP A 596 -3.58 -26.42 -27.17
CA ASP A 596 -4.89 -27.03 -26.93
C ASP A 596 -5.15 -27.17 -25.42
N VAL A 597 -6.39 -27.01 -24.99
CA VAL A 597 -6.77 -27.16 -23.57
C VAL A 597 -7.67 -28.36 -23.41
N ALA A 598 -7.16 -29.40 -22.75
CA ALA A 598 -7.92 -30.58 -22.34
C ALA A 598 -8.32 -30.48 -20.87
N CYS A 599 -9.61 -30.61 -20.59
CA CYS A 599 -10.21 -30.40 -19.28
C CYS A 599 -11.17 -31.52 -18.92
N ARG A 600 -11.21 -31.92 -17.65
CA ARG A 600 -12.34 -32.67 -17.09
C ARG A 600 -13.39 -31.67 -16.61
N TYR A 601 -14.55 -31.65 -17.26
CA TYR A 601 -15.60 -30.66 -17.04
C TYR A 601 -16.43 -30.99 -15.80
N GLY A 602 -16.69 -32.27 -15.55
CA GLY A 602 -17.32 -32.76 -14.32
C GLY A 602 -17.78 -34.21 -14.47
N GLY A 603 -17.64 -35.04 -13.42
CA GLY A 603 -18.06 -36.45 -13.49
C GLY A 603 -17.37 -37.22 -14.62
N GLU A 604 -18.16 -37.65 -15.61
CA GLU A 604 -17.73 -38.34 -16.84
C GLU A 604 -17.60 -37.43 -18.08
N GLU A 605 -17.77 -36.12 -17.89
CA GLU A 605 -17.73 -35.11 -18.96
C GLU A 605 -16.35 -34.48 -19.10
N PHE A 606 -15.91 -34.32 -20.34
CA PHE A 606 -14.64 -33.71 -20.72
C PHE A 606 -14.89 -32.61 -21.74
N MET A 607 -14.00 -31.61 -21.75
CA MET A 607 -14.00 -30.57 -22.78
C MET A 607 -12.62 -30.42 -23.40
N LEU A 608 -12.58 -30.24 -24.72
CA LEU A 608 -11.39 -29.89 -25.48
C LEU A 608 -11.60 -28.54 -26.18
N MET A 609 -10.67 -27.62 -25.96
CA MET A 609 -10.62 -26.33 -26.64
C MET A 609 -9.44 -26.31 -27.61
N LEU A 610 -9.72 -25.95 -28.86
CA LEU A 610 -8.80 -26.05 -29.99
C LEU A 610 -8.69 -24.69 -30.70
N PRO A 611 -7.74 -23.82 -30.29
CA PRO A 611 -7.51 -22.54 -30.94
C PRO A 611 -6.95 -22.70 -32.36
N LYS A 612 -7.32 -21.79 -33.27
CA LYS A 612 -6.81 -21.71 -34.65
C LYS A 612 -7.07 -23.00 -35.44
N MET A 613 -8.16 -23.71 -35.13
CA MET A 613 -8.49 -24.99 -35.78
C MET A 613 -9.67 -24.83 -36.75
N PRO A 614 -9.48 -25.11 -38.05
CA PRO A 614 -10.59 -25.19 -39.00
C PRO A 614 -11.61 -26.28 -38.64
N THR A 615 -12.86 -26.08 -39.05
CA THR A 615 -14.02 -26.92 -38.69
C THR A 615 -13.88 -28.38 -39.07
N ASP A 616 -13.52 -28.64 -40.33
CA ASP A 616 -13.31 -29.98 -40.88
C ASP A 616 -12.22 -30.74 -40.10
N VAL A 617 -11.11 -30.06 -39.79
CA VAL A 617 -10.00 -30.61 -39.02
C VAL A 617 -10.42 -30.90 -37.58
N ALA A 618 -11.18 -30.02 -36.94
CA ALA A 618 -11.66 -30.22 -35.58
C ALA A 618 -12.60 -31.43 -35.47
N VAL A 619 -13.54 -31.57 -36.40
CA VAL A 619 -14.47 -32.72 -36.46
C VAL A 619 -13.73 -34.02 -36.77
N ALA A 620 -12.74 -33.99 -37.67
CA ALA A 620 -11.89 -35.15 -37.94
C ALA A 620 -11.12 -35.58 -36.68
N ARG A 621 -10.61 -34.63 -35.90
CA ARG A 621 -9.89 -34.89 -34.64
C ARG A 621 -10.80 -35.45 -33.55
N ALA A 622 -12.02 -34.92 -33.43
CA ALA A 622 -13.04 -35.47 -32.54
C ALA A 622 -13.37 -36.93 -32.89
N ASN A 623 -13.55 -37.23 -34.18
CA ASN A 623 -13.80 -38.60 -34.65
C ASN A 623 -12.60 -39.52 -34.39
N LEU A 624 -11.37 -39.04 -34.60
CA LEU A 624 -10.17 -39.81 -34.28
C LEU A 624 -10.10 -40.19 -32.80
N LEU A 625 -10.37 -39.24 -31.90
CA LEU A 625 -10.42 -39.52 -30.44
C LEU A 625 -11.49 -40.56 -30.12
N ARG A 626 -12.70 -40.41 -30.69
CA ARG A 626 -13.81 -41.37 -30.53
C ARG A 626 -13.43 -42.78 -30.98
N GLU A 627 -12.86 -42.92 -32.16
CA GLU A 627 -12.49 -44.22 -32.74
C GLU A 627 -11.36 -44.89 -31.95
N LYS A 628 -10.34 -44.12 -31.57
CA LYS A 628 -9.23 -44.63 -30.75
C LYS A 628 -9.72 -45.08 -29.38
N PHE A 629 -10.61 -44.32 -28.75
CA PHE A 629 -11.13 -44.71 -27.45
C PHE A 629 -12.02 -45.95 -27.55
N ALA A 630 -12.90 -46.02 -28.56
CA ALA A 630 -13.76 -47.19 -28.80
C ALA A 630 -12.95 -48.48 -29.09
N ALA A 631 -11.76 -48.36 -29.68
CA ALA A 631 -10.85 -49.47 -29.91
C ALA A 631 -10.00 -49.84 -28.67
N THR A 632 -9.92 -48.95 -27.67
CA THR A 632 -9.13 -49.18 -26.46
C THR A 632 -9.78 -50.26 -25.59
N ARG A 633 -8.97 -51.24 -25.17
CA ARG A 633 -9.35 -52.23 -24.16
C ARG A 633 -8.65 -51.86 -22.85
N ILE A 634 -9.43 -51.37 -21.90
CA ILE A 634 -8.91 -50.81 -20.65
C ILE A 634 -8.73 -51.96 -19.65
N PRO A 635 -7.49 -52.31 -19.26
CA PRO A 635 -7.24 -53.43 -18.38
C PRO A 635 -7.71 -53.11 -16.95
N PHE A 636 -8.50 -54.00 -16.35
CA PHE A 636 -8.92 -53.89 -14.95
C PHE A 636 -9.03 -55.30 -14.33
N GLY A 637 -8.05 -55.66 -13.50
CA GLY A 637 -7.87 -57.05 -13.03
C GLY A 637 -7.64 -58.00 -14.20
N ASP A 638 -8.38 -59.11 -14.23
CA ASP A 638 -8.35 -60.10 -15.33
C ASP A 638 -9.34 -59.77 -16.48
N THR A 639 -10.02 -58.63 -16.43
CA THR A 639 -11.02 -58.22 -17.42
C THR A 639 -10.59 -57.00 -18.21
N HIS A 640 -11.23 -56.80 -19.36
CA HIS A 640 -11.02 -55.60 -20.19
C HIS A 640 -12.33 -54.85 -20.34
N ILE A 641 -12.32 -53.57 -20.01
CA ILE A 641 -13.46 -52.68 -20.13
C ILE A 641 -13.40 -51.98 -21.49
N GLY A 642 -14.50 -52.01 -22.23
CA GLY A 642 -14.68 -51.24 -23.46
C GLY A 642 -15.88 -50.33 -23.32
N THR A 643 -15.71 -49.06 -23.70
CA THR A 643 -16.79 -48.08 -23.77
C THR A 643 -16.54 -47.08 -24.91
N THR A 644 -17.52 -46.24 -25.20
CA THR A 644 -17.52 -45.29 -26.32
C THR A 644 -17.74 -43.86 -25.83
N LEU A 645 -17.64 -42.90 -26.74
CA LEU A 645 -17.82 -41.48 -26.45
C LEU A 645 -18.91 -40.89 -27.35
N SER A 646 -19.76 -40.07 -26.75
CA SER A 646 -20.60 -39.13 -27.49
C SER A 646 -19.94 -37.76 -27.47
N ILE A 647 -19.95 -37.05 -28.60
CA ILE A 647 -19.21 -35.79 -28.76
C ILE A 647 -20.10 -34.74 -29.43
N GLY A 648 -20.15 -33.54 -28.83
CA GLY A 648 -20.75 -32.36 -29.42
C GLY A 648 -19.70 -31.29 -29.74
N VAL A 649 -19.82 -30.65 -30.91
CA VAL A 649 -18.83 -29.70 -31.43
C VAL A 649 -19.49 -28.36 -31.78
N ALA A 650 -18.95 -27.27 -31.22
CA ALA A 650 -19.31 -25.90 -31.57
C ALA A 650 -18.07 -25.08 -31.91
N ILE A 651 -18.19 -24.11 -32.81
CA ILE A 651 -17.04 -23.40 -33.39
C ILE A 651 -17.33 -21.91 -33.45
N PHE A 652 -16.45 -21.10 -32.87
CA PHE A 652 -16.45 -19.66 -33.06
C PHE A 652 -15.86 -19.30 -34.44
N PRO A 653 -16.43 -18.33 -35.17
CA PRO A 653 -17.66 -17.57 -34.84
C PRO A 653 -18.97 -18.21 -35.36
N LEU A 654 -18.90 -19.37 -36.03
CA LEU A 654 -20.04 -19.95 -36.77
C LEU A 654 -21.22 -20.38 -35.88
N HIS A 655 -20.94 -20.92 -34.69
CA HIS A 655 -21.89 -21.60 -33.81
C HIS A 655 -22.02 -20.88 -32.46
N GLY A 656 -21.69 -19.59 -32.40
CA GLY A 656 -21.78 -18.77 -31.18
C GLY A 656 -20.68 -17.72 -31.09
N GLU A 657 -20.98 -16.61 -30.43
CA GLU A 657 -20.06 -15.48 -30.19
C GLU A 657 -19.59 -15.37 -28.74
N THR A 658 -20.26 -16.06 -27.81
CA THR A 658 -19.93 -16.03 -26.39
C THR A 658 -19.50 -17.42 -25.88
N PRO A 659 -18.76 -17.51 -24.76
CA PRO A 659 -18.40 -18.79 -24.15
C PRO A 659 -19.62 -19.65 -23.82
N ASP A 660 -20.69 -19.02 -23.32
CA ASP A 660 -21.93 -19.69 -22.92
C ASP A 660 -22.69 -20.22 -24.15
N GLU A 661 -22.78 -19.45 -25.24
CA GLU A 661 -23.39 -19.92 -26.50
C GLU A 661 -22.64 -21.12 -27.08
N LEU A 662 -21.30 -21.05 -27.17
CA LEU A 662 -20.50 -22.14 -27.69
C LEU A 662 -20.63 -23.40 -26.84
N THR A 663 -20.62 -23.24 -25.51
CA THR A 663 -20.76 -24.36 -24.57
C THR A 663 -22.15 -24.97 -24.66
N ASN A 664 -23.21 -24.15 -24.66
CA ASN A 664 -24.60 -24.63 -24.78
C ASN A 664 -24.85 -25.32 -26.12
N ASN A 665 -24.34 -24.78 -27.23
CA ASN A 665 -24.52 -25.36 -28.55
C ASN A 665 -23.77 -26.69 -28.69
N ALA A 666 -22.57 -26.80 -28.11
CA ALA A 666 -21.84 -28.07 -28.05
C ALA A 666 -22.54 -29.07 -27.11
N ASP A 667 -23.15 -28.64 -26.01
CA ASP A 667 -23.93 -29.50 -25.11
C ASP A 667 -25.20 -30.05 -25.78
N GLN A 668 -25.93 -29.21 -26.52
CA GLN A 668 -27.06 -29.65 -27.35
C GLN A 668 -26.63 -30.71 -28.37
N CYS A 669 -25.48 -30.53 -29.02
CA CYS A 669 -24.92 -31.52 -29.94
C CYS A 669 -24.56 -32.83 -29.23
N LEU A 670 -24.02 -32.74 -28.02
CA LEU A 670 -23.70 -33.91 -27.20
C LEU A 670 -24.98 -34.66 -26.81
N TYR A 671 -26.04 -33.95 -26.45
CA TYR A 671 -27.35 -34.55 -26.19
C TYR A 671 -27.91 -35.28 -27.42
N ILE A 672 -27.85 -34.64 -28.60
CA ILE A 672 -28.25 -35.26 -29.88
C ILE A 672 -27.39 -36.50 -30.18
N ALA A 673 -26.07 -36.43 -29.94
CA ALA A 673 -25.19 -37.57 -30.11
C ALA A 673 -25.65 -38.76 -29.25
N LYS A 674 -26.05 -38.50 -28.00
CA LYS A 674 -26.58 -39.51 -27.07
C LYS A 674 -27.94 -40.07 -27.49
N SER A 675 -28.86 -39.22 -27.98
CA SER A 675 -30.21 -39.64 -28.36
C SER A 675 -30.25 -40.40 -29.68
N GLU A 676 -29.38 -40.05 -30.65
CA GLU A 676 -29.38 -40.69 -31.97
C GLU A 676 -28.64 -42.04 -32.01
N GLY A 677 -28.14 -42.52 -30.87
CA GLY A 677 -27.54 -43.86 -30.74
C GLY A 677 -26.11 -43.87 -30.22
N ARG A 678 -25.61 -42.75 -29.67
CA ARG A 678 -24.28 -42.63 -29.04
C ARG A 678 -23.12 -42.90 -30.00
N ASN A 679 -21.89 -42.98 -29.47
CA ASN A 679 -20.66 -43.27 -30.21
C ASN A 679 -20.52 -42.47 -31.52
N ARG A 680 -20.72 -41.14 -31.45
CA ARG A 680 -20.69 -40.26 -32.62
C ARG A 680 -20.30 -38.84 -32.28
N VAL A 681 -19.92 -38.11 -33.32
CA VAL A 681 -19.65 -36.67 -33.28
C VAL A 681 -20.80 -35.94 -33.96
N ILE A 682 -21.40 -34.97 -33.29
CA ILE A 682 -22.38 -34.06 -33.86
C ILE A 682 -21.77 -32.66 -33.88
N LEU A 683 -21.69 -32.07 -35.08
CA LEU A 683 -21.37 -30.66 -35.27
C LEU A 683 -22.66 -29.85 -35.17
N PHE A 684 -22.60 -28.71 -34.47
CA PHE A 684 -23.75 -27.81 -34.38
C PHE A 684 -24.16 -27.31 -35.77
N ASP A 685 -25.45 -27.42 -36.07
CA ASP A 685 -26.06 -26.91 -37.29
C ASP A 685 -27.25 -26.02 -36.89
N PRO A 686 -27.19 -24.70 -37.10
CA PRO A 686 -28.26 -23.78 -36.73
C PRO A 686 -29.56 -24.02 -37.53
N ASN A 687 -29.52 -24.74 -38.65
CA ASN A 687 -30.70 -25.05 -39.47
C ASN A 687 -31.35 -26.39 -39.12
N ARG A 688 -30.75 -27.17 -38.22
CA ARG A 688 -31.33 -28.42 -37.75
C ARG A 688 -32.44 -28.08 -36.76
N THR A 689 -33.66 -27.91 -37.28
CA THR A 689 -34.85 -27.66 -36.45
C THR A 689 -34.99 -28.79 -35.43
N ALA A 690 -34.79 -28.47 -34.16
CA ALA A 690 -35.16 -29.35 -33.07
C ALA A 690 -36.65 -29.65 -33.22
N ASP A 691 -36.96 -30.93 -33.40
CA ASP A 691 -38.33 -31.40 -33.42
C ASP A 691 -39.03 -30.94 -32.13
N ASN A 692 -40.22 -30.34 -32.28
CA ASN A 692 -41.00 -29.76 -31.20
C ASN A 692 -41.33 -30.84 -30.18
N SER A 693 -40.59 -30.90 -29.08
CA SER A 693 -41.01 -31.55 -27.84
C SER A 693 -40.80 -30.58 -26.69
N PRO A 694 -41.83 -30.29 -25.88
CA PRO A 694 -41.77 -29.24 -24.89
C PRO A 694 -40.70 -29.55 -23.84
N ILE A 695 -39.98 -28.50 -23.43
CA ILE A 695 -39.10 -28.48 -22.27
C ILE A 695 -39.94 -28.93 -21.07
N GLY A 696 -39.86 -30.22 -20.75
CA GLY A 696 -40.51 -30.83 -19.60
C GLY A 696 -39.84 -30.38 -18.32
N GLY A 697 -40.43 -29.39 -17.66
CA GLY A 697 -40.20 -29.17 -16.24
C GLY A 697 -40.58 -30.43 -15.47
N HIS A 698 -39.65 -30.92 -14.64
CA HIS A 698 -39.95 -31.97 -13.68
C HIS A 698 -40.86 -31.40 -12.57
N GLY A 699 -42.18 -31.50 -12.79
CA GLY A 699 -43.17 -31.60 -11.74
C GLY A 699 -43.31 -33.06 -11.31
N HIS A 700 -43.19 -33.32 -10.01
CA HIS A 700 -43.37 -34.64 -9.41
C HIS A 700 -44.61 -34.57 -8.52
N ASP A 701 -45.74 -35.07 -9.00
CA ASP A 701 -46.93 -35.37 -8.18
C ASP A 701 -46.92 -36.86 -7.83
N GLY A 702 -47.22 -37.15 -6.56
CA GLY A 702 -47.06 -38.46 -5.95
C GLY A 702 -48.26 -39.40 -6.06
N HIS A 703 -48.04 -40.64 -5.61
CA HIS A 703 -48.97 -41.42 -4.79
C HIS A 703 -48.31 -42.70 -4.27
N GLY A 704 -48.62 -43.07 -3.03
CA GLY A 704 -48.61 -44.47 -2.55
C GLY A 704 -47.54 -44.79 -1.51
N GLY A 705 -47.94 -44.83 -0.24
CA GLY A 705 -47.06 -45.08 0.91
C GLY A 705 -46.84 -46.55 1.25
N HIS A 706 -45.72 -46.80 1.92
CA HIS A 706 -45.51 -47.85 2.91
C HIS A 706 -44.42 -47.41 3.91
N ASP A 707 -44.51 -47.95 5.12
CA ASP A 707 -43.97 -47.47 6.39
C ASP A 707 -42.43 -47.41 6.55
N ALA A 708 -41.96 -46.32 7.19
CA ALA A 708 -40.80 -46.10 8.12
C ALA A 708 -39.38 -46.69 7.83
N PRO A 709 -38.26 -46.14 8.39
CA PRO A 709 -38.11 -45.03 9.35
C PRO A 709 -37.13 -43.90 8.89
N ALA A 710 -37.00 -42.87 9.74
CA ALA A 710 -36.26 -41.62 9.53
C ALA A 710 -34.76 -41.77 9.16
N PRO A 711 -34.17 -40.88 8.33
CA PRO A 711 -32.76 -40.91 8.00
C PRO A 711 -31.93 -40.19 9.06
N HIS A 712 -30.95 -40.92 9.61
CA HIS A 712 -29.85 -40.37 10.39
C HIS A 712 -29.02 -39.42 9.51
N THR A 713 -28.87 -38.17 9.97
CA THR A 713 -27.81 -37.25 9.52
C THR A 713 -26.43 -37.86 9.76
N PRO A 714 -25.54 -37.96 8.76
CA PRO A 714 -24.14 -38.26 8.99
C PRO A 714 -23.45 -37.07 9.69
N PRO A 715 -22.52 -37.30 10.63
CA PRO A 715 -21.82 -36.22 11.32
C PRO A 715 -20.88 -35.49 10.36
N ALA A 716 -20.71 -34.19 10.61
CA ALA A 716 -19.75 -33.34 9.93
C ALA A 716 -18.32 -33.92 10.01
N PRO A 717 -17.48 -33.77 8.96
CA PRO A 717 -16.07 -34.15 9.04
C PRO A 717 -15.35 -33.36 10.13
N PRO A 718 -14.40 -33.97 10.87
CA PRO A 718 -13.67 -33.29 11.92
C PRO A 718 -12.85 -32.13 11.35
N ALA A 719 -12.81 -31.03 12.08
CA ALA A 719 -11.98 -29.87 11.77
C ALA A 719 -10.50 -30.29 11.64
N PRO A 720 -9.74 -29.68 10.72
CA PRO A 720 -8.30 -29.92 10.62
C PRO A 720 -7.61 -29.57 11.95
N PRO A 721 -6.56 -30.32 12.35
CA PRO A 721 -5.85 -30.05 13.60
C PRO A 721 -5.25 -28.64 13.58
N ALA A 722 -5.37 -27.94 14.70
CA ALA A 722 -4.77 -26.63 14.89
C ALA A 722 -3.25 -26.69 14.63
N PRO A 723 -2.67 -25.67 13.98
CA PRO A 723 -1.22 -25.59 13.80
C PRO A 723 -0.53 -25.60 15.17
N PRO A 724 0.66 -26.22 15.28
CA PRO A 724 1.40 -26.26 16.53
C PRO A 724 1.67 -24.84 17.03
N ALA A 725 1.45 -24.62 18.33
CA ALA A 725 1.74 -23.35 18.97
C ALA A 725 3.22 -22.96 18.74
N PRO A 726 3.50 -21.68 18.47
CA PRO A 726 4.88 -21.21 18.36
C PRO A 726 5.64 -21.52 19.66
N PRO A 727 6.94 -21.86 19.57
CA PRO A 727 7.76 -22.15 20.74
C PRO A 727 7.74 -20.95 21.69
N ALA A 728 7.55 -21.23 22.99
CA ALA A 728 7.57 -20.21 24.03
C ALA A 728 8.89 -19.42 23.97
N PRO A 729 8.86 -18.08 24.16
CA PRO A 729 10.07 -17.28 24.22
C PRO A 729 10.98 -17.81 25.34
N PRO A 730 12.32 -17.80 25.14
CA PRO A 730 13.26 -18.26 26.16
C PRO A 730 13.07 -17.45 27.44
N ALA A 731 13.05 -18.15 28.58
CA ALA A 731 12.92 -17.53 29.89
C ALA A 731 14.04 -16.49 30.10
N PRO A 732 13.73 -15.33 30.71
CA PRO A 732 14.75 -14.33 31.02
C PRO A 732 15.82 -14.93 31.94
N PRO A 733 17.11 -14.57 31.77
CA PRO A 733 18.18 -15.08 32.61
C PRO A 733 17.93 -14.70 34.07
N ALA A 734 18.17 -15.66 34.97
CA ALA A 734 18.06 -15.46 36.41
C ALA A 734 18.97 -14.31 36.86
N PRO A 735 18.52 -13.45 37.79
CA PRO A 735 19.36 -12.40 38.34
C PRO A 735 20.58 -13.03 39.06
N PRO A 736 21.77 -12.42 38.95
CA PRO A 736 22.97 -12.93 39.61
C PRO A 736 22.76 -12.94 41.14
N ALA A 737 23.13 -14.06 41.76
CA ALA A 737 23.13 -14.22 43.19
C ALA A 737 23.95 -13.11 43.85
N ALA A 738 23.36 -12.46 44.86
CA ALA A 738 24.09 -11.58 45.76
C ALA A 738 25.23 -12.37 46.41
N ALA A 739 26.47 -11.92 46.21
CA ALA A 739 27.61 -12.38 46.98
C ALA A 739 27.44 -11.90 48.44
N PRO A 740 27.73 -12.74 49.44
CA PRO A 740 27.75 -12.30 50.82
C PRO A 740 29.04 -11.52 51.08
N ILE A 741 28.86 -10.26 51.50
CA ILE A 741 29.62 -9.39 52.43
C ILE A 741 29.59 -7.95 51.93
#